data_AF-A0A3D1T8T8-F1
#
_entry.id   AF-A0A3D1T8T8-F1
#
_cell.length_a   1.000
_cell.length_b   1.000
_cell.length_c   1.000
_cell.angle_alpha   90.00
_cell.angle_beta   90.00
_cell.angle_gamma   90.00
#
_symmetry.space_group_name_H-M   'P 1'
#
loop_
_entity.id
_entity.type
_entity.pdbx_description
1 polymer ?
#
loop_
_entity_poly.entity_id
_entity_poly.type
_entity_poly.pdbx_seq_one_letter_code
_entity_poly.pdbx_strand_id
1 'polypeptide(L)'
;MYPHLAVYSDEAECGIGAVVVWADRLWAITYAPHKPNGSEDKLYSLDRELNLIPFEGSVGGTPANRMLHRESNQLIIGPYFINADGEVRVVPPSQMPGRLTATMRHLTEPEQKVYFYTMEEGLYEVDVESLEVVELYPDGNGLPEGIRNPILPGYHGKGGYSGQGRIVVSNNGEPLSGSEWLIPGPSGCLAEWDGQAWNVITRTQFNEVTGPGGMSGNASADDPIWAVGWDHKSLLLYLLDGGEWHRFRLPKGTHTFDGRHGWHTEWPRIRPVDEGFTLMNMHGTLYEFPSGFRAGQTGGIRPLSTYLKMVSDWTMFGDELVFACDDASRFDNGLMGQSNSNFWFVPIGKLSELGPREGWGAFWLNEAVAAGETSDPMLIDGYPRKVLHLWNQGEDPVTVALEVDVVGGDQWAEVTRTVLEPGGYYFMPQQEVGEGVWLRLRSMGNATSLGATMYVSDATVRPLEASAQFQGLARLGEAYSGGIIRPRGGDLGTLHYSARVVDAQGVEMERAYLEMGPDMTLSRVEDTEAWAWLDEQAAIAGDEWNFDDASIILTDAQGARWRVPRGYAGAHLAEYDRVRGFREVVTERGLLNCHGIFYEVPRDISGGLGKLKPIATHNRMISDYCSWRGLLVMSGVRPRAEADGHVFGQKPGLWFGVVDDLWKLGRPVGYGGPWRATQVEAGVWSDPYLMRGFDEKVLELSHDRPTAVRFRIELDVSDVGDWVHYVTFEVGPGESLVHRFPIGFMAGWIRVQASENCAATAQLRYGPLEPVVSMLEAR
;
A
#
# COMPACT_ATOMS: atom_id res chain seq x y z
N MET A 1 -3.34 11.23 -16.33
CA MET A 1 -2.17 12.00 -15.83
C MET A 1 -1.62 12.83 -16.97
N TYR A 2 -1.22 14.06 -16.69
CA TYR A 2 -0.66 14.96 -17.70
C TYR A 2 0.82 15.20 -17.40
N PRO A 3 1.76 14.78 -18.27
CA PRO A 3 3.18 14.88 -18.00
C PRO A 3 3.60 16.30 -17.65
N HIS A 4 3.09 17.31 -18.35
CA HIS A 4 3.48 18.71 -18.19
C HIS A 4 3.16 19.31 -16.81
N LEU A 5 2.27 18.68 -16.03
CA LEU A 5 1.91 19.10 -14.68
C LEU A 5 2.85 18.59 -13.58
N ALA A 6 3.87 17.79 -13.93
CA ALA A 6 4.81 17.28 -12.95
C ALA A 6 5.56 18.40 -12.22
N VAL A 7 5.64 18.27 -10.90
CA VAL A 7 6.37 19.15 -9.98
C VAL A 7 7.66 18.46 -9.54
N TYR A 8 8.68 19.27 -9.24
CA TYR A 8 10.04 18.79 -8.94
C TYR A 8 10.62 19.51 -7.73
N SER A 9 11.53 18.83 -7.02
CA SER A 9 12.40 19.42 -6.00
C SER A 9 13.78 18.75 -5.98
N ASP A 10 14.79 19.54 -5.64
CA ASP A 10 16.16 19.16 -5.28
C ASP A 10 16.28 18.61 -3.86
N GLU A 11 15.19 18.52 -3.11
CA GLU A 11 15.12 17.81 -1.84
C GLU A 11 14.98 16.29 -2.07
N ALA A 12 15.07 15.49 -1.01
CA ALA A 12 15.02 14.03 -1.13
C ALA A 12 13.62 13.48 -1.48
N GLU A 13 12.58 14.31 -1.41
CA GLU A 13 11.17 13.99 -1.68
C GLU A 13 10.49 15.24 -2.24
N CYS A 14 9.41 15.05 -3.01
CA CYS A 14 8.60 16.13 -3.56
C CYS A 14 7.14 15.67 -3.62
N GLY A 15 6.51 15.44 -2.47
CA GLY A 15 5.12 15.02 -2.41
C GLY A 15 4.17 16.21 -2.57
N ILE A 16 2.95 15.98 -3.06
CA ILE A 16 1.89 17.00 -3.06
C ILE A 16 1.06 16.80 -1.79
N GLY A 17 1.22 17.64 -0.77
CA GLY A 17 0.69 17.40 0.58
C GLY A 17 -0.81 17.66 0.73
N ALA A 18 -1.35 18.59 -0.08
CA ALA A 18 -2.77 18.93 -0.08
C ALA A 18 -3.22 19.45 -1.44
N VAL A 19 -4.48 19.18 -1.79
CA VAL A 19 -5.17 19.76 -2.96
C VAL A 19 -6.59 20.21 -2.63
N VAL A 20 -6.96 21.42 -3.03
CA VAL A 20 -8.29 22.00 -2.78
C VAL A 20 -8.71 22.89 -3.94
N VAL A 21 -9.95 22.74 -4.40
CA VAL A 21 -10.55 23.73 -5.32
C VAL A 21 -11.09 24.92 -4.53
N TRP A 22 -10.63 26.12 -4.89
CA TRP A 22 -11.04 27.38 -4.27
C TRP A 22 -10.81 28.54 -5.24
N ALA A 23 -11.70 29.54 -5.23
CA ALA A 23 -11.62 30.71 -6.13
C ALA A 23 -11.39 30.32 -7.61
N ASP A 24 -12.21 29.38 -8.10
CA ASP A 24 -12.19 28.84 -9.49
C ASP A 24 -10.88 28.18 -9.94
N ARG A 25 -9.99 27.84 -9.01
CA ARG A 25 -8.70 27.18 -9.27
C ARG A 25 -8.52 25.95 -8.39
N LEU A 26 -7.74 24.99 -8.86
CA LEU A 26 -7.21 23.93 -7.99
C LEU A 26 -5.90 24.44 -7.38
N TRP A 27 -5.84 24.52 -6.05
CA TRP A 27 -4.65 24.84 -5.29
C TRP A 27 -3.96 23.55 -4.87
N ALA A 28 -2.64 23.52 -4.99
CA ALA A 28 -1.81 22.38 -4.60
C ALA A 28 -0.55 22.87 -3.89
N ILE A 29 -0.11 22.17 -2.87
CA ILE A 29 1.12 22.50 -2.14
C ILE A 29 2.08 21.31 -2.16
N THR A 30 3.32 21.53 -2.59
CA THR A 30 4.36 20.51 -2.50
C THR A 30 5.08 20.55 -1.15
N TYR A 31 5.75 19.47 -0.81
CA TYR A 31 6.56 19.38 0.39
C TYR A 31 7.84 18.58 0.20
N ALA A 32 8.83 18.95 1.01
CA ALA A 32 10.10 18.26 1.17
C ALA A 32 10.14 17.49 2.50
N PRO A 33 11.06 16.51 2.64
CA PRO A 33 11.17 15.75 3.86
C PRO A 33 11.86 16.59 4.94
N HIS A 34 11.23 16.68 6.10
CA HIS A 34 11.76 17.31 7.31
C HIS A 34 12.26 18.76 7.13
N LYS A 35 11.37 19.69 6.77
CA LYS A 35 11.67 21.12 6.58
C LYS A 35 10.80 22.03 7.47
N PRO A 36 11.08 22.12 8.78
CA PRO A 36 10.28 22.94 9.71
C PRO A 36 10.44 24.45 9.50
N ASN A 37 11.49 24.91 8.81
CA ASN A 37 11.80 26.33 8.63
C ASN A 37 11.64 26.81 7.18
N GLY A 38 10.91 26.05 6.35
CA GLY A 38 10.73 26.32 4.92
C GLY A 38 11.69 25.55 4.01
N SER A 39 11.40 25.58 2.71
CA SER A 39 12.14 24.93 1.62
C SER A 39 11.88 25.66 0.30
N GLU A 40 12.35 25.09 -0.81
CA GLU A 40 12.05 25.55 -2.18
C GLU A 40 10.70 25.06 -2.73
N ASP A 41 9.98 24.24 -1.97
CA ASP A 41 8.65 23.77 -2.32
C ASP A 41 7.66 24.91 -2.47
N LYS A 42 6.64 24.69 -3.28
CA LYS A 42 5.78 25.77 -3.75
C LYS A 42 4.32 25.49 -3.50
N LEU A 43 3.59 26.59 -3.30
CA LEU A 43 2.17 26.64 -3.56
C LEU A 43 1.98 26.83 -5.08
N TYR A 44 1.08 26.05 -5.66
CA TYR A 44 0.68 26.12 -7.05
C TYR A 44 -0.81 26.39 -7.15
N SER A 45 -1.21 27.09 -8.22
CA SER A 45 -2.58 27.10 -8.70
C SER A 45 -2.65 26.49 -10.09
N LEU A 46 -3.69 25.72 -10.35
CA LEU A 46 -3.99 25.08 -11.63
C LEU A 46 -5.32 25.64 -12.14
N ASP A 47 -5.31 26.20 -13.36
CA ASP A 47 -6.51 26.68 -14.02
C ASP A 47 -7.23 25.56 -14.80
N ARG A 48 -8.39 25.89 -15.38
CA ARG A 48 -9.22 24.92 -16.12
C ARG A 48 -8.59 24.48 -17.44
N GLU A 49 -7.64 25.26 -17.95
CA GLU A 49 -6.84 24.96 -19.14
C GLU A 49 -5.61 24.10 -18.82
N LEU A 50 -5.46 23.66 -17.57
CA LEU A 50 -4.34 22.85 -17.07
C LEU A 50 -2.99 23.57 -17.15
N ASN A 51 -2.97 24.89 -16.93
CA ASN A 51 -1.74 25.63 -16.69
C ASN A 51 -1.43 25.63 -15.19
N LEU A 52 -0.30 25.01 -14.83
CA LEU A 52 0.19 25.00 -13.46
C LEU A 52 1.07 26.24 -13.21
N ILE A 53 0.65 27.08 -12.26
CA ILE A 53 1.26 28.39 -11.98
C ILE A 53 1.82 28.37 -10.55
N PRO A 54 3.14 28.46 -10.36
CA PRO A 54 3.74 28.59 -9.03
C PRO A 54 3.47 29.98 -8.44
N PHE A 55 3.21 30.03 -7.13
CA PHE A 55 3.11 31.28 -6.38
C PHE A 55 4.51 31.78 -5.99
N GLU A 56 4.88 32.99 -6.42
CA GLU A 56 6.22 33.56 -6.18
C GLU A 56 6.52 33.78 -4.69
N GLY A 57 5.50 34.00 -3.85
CA GLY A 57 5.63 34.18 -2.40
C GLY A 57 5.73 32.88 -1.60
N SER A 58 6.08 31.76 -2.25
CA SER A 58 6.17 30.47 -1.58
C SER A 58 7.33 30.43 -0.57
N VAL A 59 7.09 29.83 0.59
CA VAL A 59 8.04 29.65 1.70
C VAL A 59 8.43 28.18 1.93
N GLY A 60 7.86 27.24 1.17
CA GLY A 60 8.09 25.80 1.26
C GLY A 60 7.79 25.18 2.64
N GLY A 61 8.47 24.08 2.95
CA GLY A 61 8.39 23.35 4.21
C GLY A 61 7.90 21.90 4.05
N THR A 62 7.36 21.34 5.13
CA THR A 62 6.65 20.03 5.11
C THR A 62 5.15 20.14 5.41
N PRO A 63 4.34 20.86 4.60
CA PRO A 63 2.91 21.01 4.85
C PRO A 63 2.06 19.88 4.24
N ALA A 64 1.06 19.42 4.99
CA ALA A 64 -0.03 18.55 4.51
C ALA A 64 -1.41 18.98 5.03
N ASN A 65 -1.47 20.09 5.77
CA ASN A 65 -2.69 20.66 6.33
C ASN A 65 -3.47 21.47 5.29
N ARG A 66 -4.80 21.47 5.45
CA ARG A 66 -5.73 22.30 4.70
C ARG A 66 -7.07 22.41 5.42
N MET A 67 -7.73 23.55 5.28
CA MET A 67 -9.05 23.83 5.84
C MET A 67 -9.80 24.83 4.96
N LEU A 68 -11.09 24.60 4.73
CA LEU A 68 -12.02 25.59 4.22
C LEU A 68 -12.63 26.32 5.42
N HIS A 69 -12.08 27.48 5.77
CA HIS A 69 -12.52 28.24 6.93
C HIS A 69 -13.76 29.07 6.56
N ARG A 70 -14.94 28.50 6.82
CA ARG A 70 -16.25 29.08 6.46
C ARG A 70 -16.52 30.42 7.13
N GLU A 71 -16.03 30.63 8.35
CA GLU A 71 -16.29 31.86 9.12
C GLU A 71 -15.60 33.08 8.50
N SER A 72 -14.37 32.92 7.98
CA SER A 72 -13.64 34.00 7.31
C SER A 72 -13.72 33.96 5.79
N ASN A 73 -14.37 32.93 5.22
CA ASN A 73 -14.49 32.67 3.78
C ASN A 73 -13.10 32.60 3.10
N GLN A 74 -12.22 31.75 3.63
CA GLN A 74 -10.85 31.57 3.14
C GLN A 74 -10.50 30.08 3.03
N LEU A 75 -9.67 29.76 2.05
CA LEU A 75 -8.89 28.51 2.05
C LEU A 75 -7.61 28.73 2.85
N ILE A 76 -7.37 27.86 3.83
CA ILE A 76 -6.10 27.73 4.53
C ILE A 76 -5.42 26.46 3.99
N ILE A 77 -4.22 26.58 3.44
CA ILE A 77 -3.44 25.45 2.91
C ILE A 77 -1.98 25.67 3.25
N GLY A 78 -1.33 24.74 3.98
CA GLY A 78 -0.01 25.02 4.53
C GLY A 78 -0.02 26.29 5.40
N PRO A 79 0.97 27.19 5.26
CA PRO A 79 1.01 28.50 5.93
C PRO A 79 0.24 29.61 5.17
N TYR A 80 -0.51 29.27 4.12
CA TYR A 80 -1.14 30.22 3.21
C TYR A 80 -2.62 30.41 3.51
N PHE A 81 -3.06 31.67 3.52
CA PHE A 81 -4.45 32.09 3.67
C PHE A 81 -4.92 32.74 2.37
N ILE A 82 -5.87 32.11 1.69
CA ILE A 82 -6.33 32.49 0.35
C ILE A 82 -7.78 32.94 0.44
N ASN A 83 -8.04 34.21 0.13
CA ASN A 83 -9.40 34.75 0.17
C ASN A 83 -10.26 34.29 -1.04
N ALA A 84 -11.53 34.69 -1.05
CA ALA A 84 -12.46 34.32 -2.12
C ALA A 84 -12.08 34.84 -3.53
N ASP A 85 -11.26 35.89 -3.60
CA ASP A 85 -10.74 36.46 -4.84
C ASP A 85 -9.42 35.79 -5.29
N GLY A 86 -8.90 34.84 -4.50
CA GLY A 86 -7.65 34.13 -4.78
C GLY A 86 -6.38 34.87 -4.34
N GLU A 87 -6.49 35.95 -3.56
CA GLU A 87 -5.34 36.66 -3.01
C GLU A 87 -4.72 35.87 -1.86
N VAL A 88 -3.40 35.69 -1.91
CA VAL A 88 -2.65 34.85 -0.98
C VAL A 88 -1.92 35.71 0.06
N ARG A 89 -2.11 35.38 1.34
CA ARG A 89 -1.31 35.89 2.46
C ARG A 89 -0.56 34.73 3.12
N VAL A 90 0.59 35.02 3.73
CA VAL A 90 1.52 33.98 4.20
C VAL A 90 1.91 34.24 5.65
N VAL A 91 1.81 33.22 6.49
CA VAL A 91 2.48 33.19 7.79
C VAL A 91 3.93 32.73 7.55
N PRO A 92 4.95 33.55 7.84
CA PRO A 92 6.33 33.14 7.60
C PRO A 92 6.74 32.01 8.57
N PRO A 93 7.58 31.03 8.14
CA PRO A 93 8.03 29.94 9.01
C PRO A 93 8.73 30.41 10.29
N SER A 94 9.28 31.63 10.31
CA SER A 94 9.87 32.23 11.52
C SER A 94 8.87 32.58 12.62
N GLN A 95 7.57 32.69 12.29
CA GLN A 95 6.50 32.96 13.25
C GLN A 95 5.73 31.69 13.64
N MET A 96 5.67 30.70 12.74
CA MET A 96 5.03 29.41 12.96
C MET A 96 5.94 28.30 12.42
N PRO A 97 7.06 28.00 13.11
CA PRO A 97 7.97 26.95 12.69
C PRO A 97 7.32 25.57 12.87
N GLY A 98 7.74 24.62 12.05
CA GLY A 98 7.29 23.23 12.15
C GLY A 98 6.77 22.69 10.83
N ARG A 99 6.51 21.38 10.85
CA ARG A 99 5.96 20.64 9.71
C ARG A 99 4.45 20.62 9.85
N LEU A 100 3.75 21.50 9.14
CA LEU A 100 2.32 21.76 9.37
C LEU A 100 1.46 20.59 8.87
N THR A 101 0.73 19.91 9.76
CA THR A 101 0.05 18.65 9.43
C THR A 101 -1.47 18.72 9.53
N ALA A 102 -2.00 19.54 10.44
CA ALA A 102 -3.44 19.81 10.53
C ALA A 102 -3.74 21.28 10.80
N THR A 103 -4.90 21.74 10.31
CA THR A 103 -5.53 23.01 10.67
C THR A 103 -6.93 22.70 11.18
N MET A 104 -7.27 23.23 12.34
CA MET A 104 -8.48 22.87 13.07
C MET A 104 -9.28 24.11 13.46
N ARG A 105 -10.59 23.97 13.54
CA ARG A 105 -11.49 25.03 14.00
C ARG A 105 -11.22 25.35 15.47
N HIS A 106 -11.16 26.62 15.83
CA HIS A 106 -10.91 26.99 17.22
C HIS A 106 -12.10 26.64 18.14
N LEU A 107 -11.82 26.22 19.38
CA LEU A 107 -12.85 25.72 20.31
C LEU A 107 -13.77 26.84 20.81
N THR A 108 -13.21 28.01 21.14
CA THR A 108 -13.95 29.12 21.75
C THR A 108 -14.13 30.36 20.85
N GLU A 109 -13.15 30.68 20.00
CA GLU A 109 -13.16 31.82 19.06
C GLU A 109 -13.14 31.41 17.56
N PRO A 110 -14.03 30.52 17.09
CA PRO A 110 -13.96 29.96 15.73
C PRO A 110 -14.18 30.97 14.60
N GLU A 111 -14.71 32.15 14.90
CA GLU A 111 -14.89 33.21 13.89
C GLU A 111 -13.59 33.97 13.60
N GLN A 112 -12.67 33.98 14.56
CA GLN A 112 -11.46 34.82 14.54
C GLN A 112 -10.18 33.99 14.42
N LYS A 113 -10.19 32.75 14.93
CA LYS A 113 -8.98 31.95 15.07
C LYS A 113 -9.15 30.53 14.54
N VAL A 114 -8.00 29.95 14.17
CA VAL A 114 -7.83 28.51 13.91
C VAL A 114 -6.64 27.98 14.69
N TYR A 115 -6.61 26.67 14.92
CA TYR A 115 -5.41 26.00 15.43
C TYR A 115 -4.58 25.40 14.29
N PHE A 116 -3.26 25.41 14.44
CA PHE A 116 -2.32 24.65 13.62
C PHE A 116 -1.60 23.62 14.48
N TYR A 117 -1.48 22.40 13.98
CA TYR A 117 -0.75 21.31 14.59
C TYR A 117 0.41 20.84 13.71
N THR A 118 1.56 20.58 14.32
CA THR A 118 2.78 20.20 13.60
C THR A 118 3.19 18.75 13.87
N MET A 119 4.04 18.21 12.98
CA MET A 119 4.55 16.84 13.10
C MET A 119 5.42 16.62 14.35
N GLU A 120 5.99 17.68 14.91
CA GLU A 120 6.74 17.70 16.17
C GLU A 120 5.91 18.24 17.34
N GLU A 121 4.59 18.12 17.24
CA GLU A 121 3.62 18.34 18.31
C GLU A 121 3.54 19.79 18.80
N GLY A 122 3.96 20.74 17.95
CA GLY A 122 3.67 22.16 18.14
C GLY A 122 2.18 22.44 17.95
N LEU A 123 1.65 23.37 18.75
CA LEU A 123 0.26 23.82 18.66
C LEU A 123 0.24 25.35 18.71
N TYR A 124 -0.35 25.94 17.67
CA TYR A 124 -0.45 27.39 17.49
C TYR A 124 -1.91 27.78 17.34
N GLU A 125 -2.31 28.94 17.84
CA GLU A 125 -3.53 29.63 17.38
C GLU A 125 -3.12 30.77 16.45
N VAL A 126 -3.89 30.97 15.37
CA VAL A 126 -3.63 32.01 14.38
C VAL A 126 -4.89 32.79 14.12
N ASP A 127 -4.80 34.12 14.22
CA ASP A 127 -5.87 35.03 13.84
C ASP A 127 -6.02 35.10 12.32
N VAL A 128 -7.23 34.82 11.83
CA VAL A 128 -7.48 34.63 10.39
C VAL A 128 -7.46 35.93 9.59
N GLU A 129 -7.56 37.10 10.23
CA GLU A 129 -7.53 38.40 9.55
C GLU A 129 -6.13 39.04 9.59
N SER A 130 -5.50 39.08 10.76
CA SER A 130 -4.20 39.71 10.99
C SER A 130 -3.00 38.80 10.75
N LEU A 131 -3.20 37.47 10.82
CA LEU A 131 -2.15 36.45 10.84
C LEU A 131 -1.25 36.50 12.08
N GLU A 132 -1.71 37.12 13.18
CA GLU A 132 -0.99 37.02 14.46
C GLU A 132 -0.98 35.57 14.95
N VAL A 133 0.21 35.08 15.30
CA VAL A 133 0.44 33.72 15.78
C VAL A 133 0.69 33.75 17.28
N VAL A 134 -0.05 32.92 18.03
CA VAL A 134 0.24 32.64 19.43
C VAL A 134 0.60 31.16 19.56
N GLU A 135 1.81 30.92 20.08
CA GLU A 135 2.28 29.57 20.40
C GLU A 135 1.66 29.11 21.73
N LEU A 136 0.86 28.04 21.68
CA LEU A 136 0.32 27.39 22.86
C LEU A 136 1.28 26.32 23.39
N TYR A 137 1.87 25.58 22.45
CA TYR A 137 2.89 24.59 22.72
C TYR A 137 3.99 24.68 21.65
N PRO A 138 5.28 24.73 22.06
CA PRO A 138 6.38 24.86 21.11
C PRO A 138 6.52 23.60 20.25
N ASP A 139 6.87 23.80 18.97
CA ASP A 139 7.29 22.72 18.09
C ASP A 139 8.60 22.09 18.60
N GLY A 140 8.65 20.76 18.61
CA GLY A 140 9.80 20.00 19.10
C GLY A 140 11.13 20.30 18.39
N ASN A 141 11.12 20.82 17.15
CA ASN A 141 12.34 21.22 16.45
C ASN A 141 13.01 22.47 17.06
N GLY A 142 12.26 23.27 17.84
CA GLY A 142 12.79 24.41 18.57
C GLY A 142 13.45 24.05 19.90
N LEU A 143 13.33 22.79 20.34
CA LEU A 143 13.92 22.31 21.59
C LEU A 143 15.41 21.97 21.40
N PRO A 144 16.22 21.97 22.49
CA PRO A 144 17.60 21.53 22.40
C PRO A 144 17.74 20.13 21.82
N GLU A 145 18.81 19.90 21.07
CA GLU A 145 19.07 18.62 20.41
C GLU A 145 18.94 17.44 21.39
N GLY A 146 18.19 16.40 20.99
CA GLY A 146 17.91 15.22 21.81
C GLY A 146 16.80 15.38 22.85
N ILE A 147 16.26 16.59 23.03
CA ILE A 147 15.07 16.83 23.85
C ILE A 147 13.84 16.79 22.94
N ARG A 148 12.93 15.87 23.27
CA ARG A 148 11.65 15.72 22.57
C ARG A 148 10.58 16.55 23.25
N ASN A 149 9.55 16.86 22.48
CA ASN A 149 8.33 17.41 23.04
C ASN A 149 7.73 16.37 24.03
N PRO A 150 7.51 16.72 25.31
CA PRO A 150 6.97 15.77 26.28
C PRO A 150 5.43 15.75 26.31
N ILE A 151 4.76 16.47 25.40
CA ILE A 151 3.30 16.65 25.45
C ILE A 151 2.59 15.34 25.15
N LEU A 152 2.93 14.69 24.03
CA LEU A 152 2.32 13.42 23.64
C LEU A 152 3.40 12.34 23.54
N PRO A 153 3.03 11.09 23.85
CA PRO A 153 3.92 9.97 23.59
C PRO A 153 3.91 9.62 22.10
N GLY A 154 5.00 9.01 21.63
CA GLY A 154 5.16 8.68 20.21
C GLY A 154 5.94 9.78 19.47
N TYR A 155 5.79 9.80 18.15
CA TYR A 155 6.48 10.73 17.25
C TYR A 155 5.67 10.89 15.95
N HIS A 156 5.96 11.93 15.17
CA HIS A 156 5.34 12.22 13.88
C HIS A 156 3.82 12.50 13.95
N GLY A 157 3.45 13.69 14.41
CA GLY A 157 2.09 14.24 14.32
C GLY A 157 1.54 14.22 12.90
N LYS A 158 0.25 13.91 12.75
CA LYS A 158 -0.45 13.75 11.47
C LYS A 158 -1.79 14.50 11.48
N GLY A 159 -2.91 13.79 11.52
CA GLY A 159 -4.25 14.37 11.48
C GLY A 159 -4.65 15.05 12.78
N GLY A 160 -5.55 16.02 12.67
CA GLY A 160 -6.14 16.76 13.79
C GLY A 160 -7.50 17.32 13.43
N TYR A 161 -8.44 17.27 14.39
CA TYR A 161 -9.81 17.76 14.21
C TYR A 161 -10.39 18.34 15.50
N SER A 162 -11.42 19.17 15.38
CA SER A 162 -12.16 19.71 16.53
C SER A 162 -13.62 19.28 16.48
N GLY A 163 -14.17 18.92 17.64
CA GLY A 163 -15.57 18.50 17.81
C GLY A 163 -15.84 18.13 19.26
N GLN A 164 -17.11 18.10 19.69
CA GLN A 164 -17.50 17.67 21.05
C GLN A 164 -16.69 18.34 22.18
N GLY A 165 -16.39 19.64 22.01
CA GLY A 165 -15.70 20.48 23.00
C GLY A 165 -14.19 20.21 23.15
N ARG A 166 -13.56 19.50 22.21
CA ARG A 166 -12.13 19.15 22.27
C ARG A 166 -11.47 19.20 20.89
N ILE A 167 -10.15 19.27 20.87
CA ILE A 167 -9.36 18.89 19.71
C ILE A 167 -8.90 17.45 19.88
N VAL A 168 -8.83 16.70 18.79
CA VAL A 168 -8.29 15.33 18.74
C VAL A 168 -7.16 15.35 17.73
N VAL A 169 -5.99 14.83 18.10
CA VAL A 169 -4.81 14.76 17.24
C VAL A 169 -4.23 13.35 17.22
N SER A 170 -3.48 13.06 16.18
CA SER A 170 -2.83 11.77 15.95
C SER A 170 -1.35 11.92 15.70
N ASN A 171 -0.57 10.92 16.12
CA ASN A 171 0.80 10.71 15.65
C ASN A 171 1.01 9.22 15.30
N ASN A 172 1.95 8.91 14.41
CA ASN A 172 2.05 7.59 13.79
C ASN A 172 3.42 6.89 13.92
N GLY A 173 4.32 7.42 14.73
CA GLY A 173 5.70 6.94 14.81
C GLY A 173 6.20 6.67 16.22
N GLU A 174 7.34 6.00 16.28
CA GLU A 174 8.15 5.80 17.48
C GLU A 174 9.62 5.99 17.06
N PRO A 175 10.50 6.56 17.89
CA PRO A 175 11.92 6.70 17.59
C PRO A 175 12.73 5.43 17.85
N LEU A 176 12.49 4.39 17.07
CA LEU A 176 13.25 3.14 17.15
C LEU A 176 14.47 3.16 16.22
N SER A 177 15.21 2.06 16.18
CA SER A 177 16.34 1.88 15.26
C SER A 177 16.55 0.42 14.87
N GLY A 178 17.16 0.19 13.70
CA GLY A 178 17.54 -1.16 13.26
C GLY A 178 16.36 -2.13 13.18
N SER A 179 16.48 -3.30 13.83
CA SER A 179 15.46 -4.35 13.80
C SER A 179 14.24 -4.08 14.69
N GLU A 180 14.29 -3.07 15.57
CA GLU A 180 13.18 -2.75 16.48
C GLU A 180 11.90 -2.38 15.72
N TRP A 181 12.03 -1.88 14.49
CA TRP A 181 10.91 -1.58 13.59
C TRP A 181 10.03 -2.78 13.26
N LEU A 182 10.62 -3.99 13.27
CA LEU A 182 9.95 -5.23 12.88
C LEU A 182 9.27 -5.93 14.06
N ILE A 183 9.60 -5.54 15.29
CA ILE A 183 9.03 -6.13 16.49
C ILE A 183 7.69 -5.44 16.76
N PRO A 184 6.57 -6.16 16.93
CA PRO A 184 5.31 -5.55 17.33
C PRO A 184 5.44 -4.80 18.67
N GLY A 185 4.83 -3.62 18.77
CA GLY A 185 4.80 -2.84 20.00
C GLY A 185 4.12 -1.48 19.81
N PRO A 186 3.93 -0.71 20.90
CA PRO A 186 3.36 0.64 20.83
C PRO A 186 4.14 1.51 19.84
N SER A 187 3.44 2.21 18.96
CA SER A 187 4.01 3.25 18.09
C SER A 187 2.92 4.25 17.81
N GLY A 188 3.22 5.54 17.91
CA GLY A 188 2.23 6.60 17.80
C GLY A 188 1.21 6.64 18.95
N CYS A 189 0.18 7.46 18.78
CA CYS A 189 -0.93 7.68 19.69
C CYS A 189 -2.10 8.41 19.02
N LEU A 190 -3.28 8.26 19.64
CA LEU A 190 -4.43 9.15 19.47
C LEU A 190 -4.65 9.88 20.80
N ALA A 191 -4.80 11.20 20.77
CA ALA A 191 -4.95 12.01 21.98
C ALA A 191 -5.98 13.12 21.78
N GLU A 192 -6.57 13.58 22.88
CA GLU A 192 -7.53 14.68 22.90
C GLU A 192 -7.11 15.78 23.88
N TRP A 193 -7.48 17.02 23.60
CA TRP A 193 -7.25 18.20 24.45
C TRP A 193 -8.51 19.05 24.55
N ASP A 194 -8.91 19.34 25.78
CA ASP A 194 -10.14 20.05 26.13
C ASP A 194 -9.98 21.58 26.23
N GLY A 195 -8.82 22.10 25.83
CA GLY A 195 -8.43 23.50 26.06
C GLY A 195 -7.53 23.70 27.29
N GLN A 196 -7.32 22.67 28.11
CA GLN A 196 -6.53 22.75 29.34
C GLN A 196 -5.54 21.59 29.47
N ALA A 197 -5.97 20.35 29.28
CA ALA A 197 -5.18 19.15 29.53
C ALA A 197 -5.28 18.14 28.38
N TRP A 198 -4.17 17.45 28.13
CA TRP A 198 -4.09 16.35 27.17
C TRP A 198 -4.47 15.02 27.82
N ASN A 199 -5.24 14.21 27.10
CA ASN A 199 -5.58 12.84 27.46
C ASN A 199 -5.21 11.90 26.31
N VAL A 200 -4.45 10.84 26.61
CA VAL A 200 -4.06 9.83 25.62
C VAL A 200 -5.13 8.75 25.56
N ILE A 201 -5.77 8.60 24.40
CA ILE A 201 -6.83 7.61 24.16
C ILE A 201 -6.22 6.22 23.97
N THR A 202 -5.17 6.12 23.15
CA THR A 202 -4.49 4.85 22.88
C THR A 202 -3.09 5.08 22.32
N ARG A 203 -2.22 4.07 22.44
CA ARG A 203 -0.83 4.04 21.94
C ARG A 203 -0.73 3.12 20.71
N THR A 204 -1.12 3.64 19.56
CA THR A 204 -1.04 2.96 18.25
C THR A 204 -1.02 4.00 17.13
N GLN A 205 -0.72 3.60 15.89
CA GLN A 205 -0.39 4.53 14.81
C GLN A 205 -1.67 5.09 14.19
N PHE A 206 -1.79 6.41 14.07
CA PHE A 206 -2.91 7.09 13.41
C PHE A 206 -2.43 8.17 12.46
N ASN A 207 -3.11 8.30 11.32
CA ASN A 207 -2.76 9.29 10.29
C ASN A 207 -3.83 10.37 10.10
N GLU A 208 -5.09 10.05 10.32
CA GLU A 208 -6.19 10.97 10.01
C GLU A 208 -7.17 11.05 11.17
N VAL A 209 -7.63 12.27 11.41
CA VAL A 209 -8.68 12.60 12.37
C VAL A 209 -9.59 13.62 11.69
N THR A 210 -10.87 13.30 11.56
CA THR A 210 -11.82 14.15 10.85
C THR A 210 -13.25 13.87 11.32
N GLY A 211 -14.25 14.41 10.65
CA GLY A 211 -15.66 14.14 10.92
C GLY A 211 -16.51 14.46 9.70
N PRO A 212 -17.86 14.45 9.83
CA PRO A 212 -18.77 14.70 8.73
C PRO A 212 -18.51 16.01 7.98
N GLY A 213 -18.00 17.04 8.67
CA GLY A 213 -17.68 18.33 8.05
C GLY A 213 -16.39 18.34 7.21
N GLY A 214 -15.58 17.28 7.26
CA GLY A 214 -14.33 17.17 6.50
C GLY A 214 -13.43 18.40 6.67
N MET A 215 -12.93 18.94 5.57
CA MET A 215 -12.06 20.13 5.56
C MET A 215 -12.74 21.42 6.06
N SER A 216 -14.06 21.45 6.22
CA SER A 216 -14.77 22.64 6.70
C SER A 216 -14.90 22.69 8.23
N GLY A 217 -14.39 21.67 8.94
CA GLY A 217 -14.60 21.51 10.38
C GLY A 217 -16.03 21.12 10.75
N ASN A 218 -16.23 20.74 12.01
CA ASN A 218 -17.50 20.22 12.53
C ASN A 218 -18.66 21.20 12.30
N ALA A 219 -19.80 20.75 11.77
CA ALA A 219 -20.96 21.61 11.53
C ALA A 219 -21.81 21.80 12.79
N SER A 220 -21.88 20.75 13.63
CA SER A 220 -22.51 20.74 14.94
C SER A 220 -21.49 20.48 16.05
N ALA A 221 -21.81 20.86 17.28
CA ALA A 221 -21.01 20.51 18.46
C ALA A 221 -21.03 18.99 18.75
N ASP A 222 -22.13 18.33 18.38
CA ASP A 222 -22.37 16.90 18.63
C ASP A 222 -21.97 16.00 17.45
N ASP A 223 -21.34 16.55 16.41
CA ASP A 223 -20.89 15.73 15.29
C ASP A 223 -19.88 14.66 15.75
N PRO A 224 -19.95 13.44 15.22
CA PRO A 224 -18.97 12.42 15.53
C PRO A 224 -17.58 12.78 15.01
N ILE A 225 -16.54 12.30 15.69
CA ILE A 225 -15.16 12.34 15.19
C ILE A 225 -14.76 10.93 14.76
N TRP A 226 -14.13 10.83 13.60
CA TRP A 226 -13.57 9.61 13.06
C TRP A 226 -12.05 9.72 13.04
N ALA A 227 -11.36 8.67 13.46
CA ALA A 227 -9.92 8.56 13.33
C ALA A 227 -9.56 7.23 12.69
N VAL A 228 -8.63 7.24 11.73
CA VAL A 228 -8.16 6.01 11.07
C VAL A 228 -6.66 5.84 11.22
N GLY A 229 -6.29 4.62 11.55
CA GLY A 229 -4.95 4.20 11.98
C GLY A 229 -4.71 2.73 11.70
N TRP A 230 -3.67 2.16 12.30
CA TRP A 230 -3.33 0.76 12.19
C TRP A 230 -2.50 0.27 13.36
N ASP A 231 -2.58 -1.03 13.59
CA ASP A 231 -1.60 -1.77 14.38
C ASP A 231 -0.98 -2.86 13.50
N HIS A 232 -0.16 -3.73 14.09
CA HIS A 232 0.45 -4.84 13.36
C HIS A 232 -0.58 -5.87 12.85
N LYS A 233 -1.80 -5.88 13.37
CA LYS A 233 -2.86 -6.85 13.01
C LYS A 233 -3.73 -6.36 11.85
N SER A 234 -4.14 -5.10 11.85
CA SER A 234 -5.13 -4.58 10.89
C SER A 234 -5.13 -3.05 10.81
N LEU A 235 -5.95 -2.48 9.93
CA LEU A 235 -6.37 -1.08 10.08
C LEU A 235 -7.28 -0.95 11.30
N LEU A 236 -7.32 0.26 11.85
CA LEU A 236 -8.15 0.66 12.99
C LEU A 236 -9.01 1.85 12.58
N LEU A 237 -10.32 1.76 12.84
CA LEU A 237 -11.24 2.88 12.74
C LEU A 237 -11.79 3.16 14.14
N TYR A 238 -11.61 4.39 14.60
CA TYR A 238 -12.11 4.89 15.87
C TYR A 238 -13.22 5.89 15.60
N LEU A 239 -14.30 5.78 16.35
CA LEU A 239 -15.46 6.67 16.32
C LEU A 239 -15.65 7.25 17.72
N LEU A 240 -15.60 8.56 17.84
CA LEU A 240 -16.08 9.29 19.02
C LEU A 240 -17.50 9.78 18.74
N ASP A 241 -18.47 9.26 19.46
CA ASP A 241 -19.87 9.69 19.36
C ASP A 241 -20.48 9.79 20.77
N GLY A 242 -21.22 10.87 21.03
CA GLY A 242 -21.78 11.12 22.37
C GLY A 242 -20.74 11.15 23.51
N GLY A 243 -19.47 11.44 23.22
CA GLY A 243 -18.37 11.40 24.19
C GLY A 243 -17.77 10.02 24.45
N GLU A 244 -18.21 8.97 23.75
CA GLU A 244 -17.70 7.60 23.89
C GLU A 244 -16.91 7.15 22.66
N TRP A 245 -15.78 6.47 22.91
CA TRP A 245 -14.93 5.92 21.84
C TRP A 245 -15.34 4.47 21.51
N HIS A 246 -15.59 4.21 20.24
CA HIS A 246 -15.84 2.90 19.66
C HIS A 246 -14.70 2.52 18.70
N ARG A 247 -14.32 1.24 18.69
CA ARG A 247 -13.18 0.73 17.90
C ARG A 247 -13.63 -0.36 16.94
N PHE A 248 -13.13 -0.28 15.71
CA PHE A 248 -13.36 -1.23 14.64
C PHE A 248 -12.05 -1.57 13.92
N ARG A 249 -12.03 -2.69 13.22
CA ARG A 249 -10.91 -3.15 12.39
C ARG A 249 -11.31 -3.22 10.92
N LEU A 250 -10.38 -2.88 10.03
CA LEU A 250 -10.54 -3.10 8.59
C LEU A 250 -9.35 -3.91 8.06
N PRO A 251 -9.56 -4.78 7.06
CA PRO A 251 -8.46 -5.47 6.38
C PRO A 251 -7.48 -4.50 5.73
N LYS A 252 -6.18 -4.81 5.76
CA LYS A 252 -5.12 -4.08 5.04
C LYS A 252 -5.02 -4.60 3.60
N GLY A 253 -4.92 -3.70 2.63
CA GLY A 253 -4.70 -4.07 1.22
C GLY A 253 -3.23 -4.31 0.85
N THR A 254 -2.32 -3.74 1.64
CA THR A 254 -0.86 -3.85 1.51
C THR A 254 -0.14 -3.74 2.86
N HIS A 255 1.10 -4.21 2.90
CA HIS A 255 2.03 -4.07 4.02
C HIS A 255 3.01 -2.90 3.87
N THR A 256 3.02 -2.16 2.76
CA THR A 256 4.03 -1.13 2.48
C THR A 256 4.13 -0.04 3.56
N PHE A 257 3.04 0.17 4.31
CA PHE A 257 2.90 1.19 5.34
C PHE A 257 3.06 0.66 6.79
N ASP A 258 3.46 -0.60 6.96
CA ASP A 258 3.53 -1.23 8.30
C ASP A 258 4.68 -0.73 9.18
N GLY A 259 5.59 0.09 8.67
CA GLY A 259 6.73 0.59 9.42
C GLY A 259 6.33 1.36 10.68
N ARG A 260 6.93 1.00 11.84
CA ARG A 260 6.65 1.62 13.15
C ARG A 260 7.29 3.01 13.34
N HIS A 261 8.11 3.48 12.39
CA HIS A 261 8.84 4.75 12.47
C HIS A 261 7.99 5.97 12.16
N GLY A 262 6.88 5.79 11.44
CA GLY A 262 5.95 6.88 11.10
C GLY A 262 6.41 7.77 9.94
N TRP A 263 7.52 7.45 9.26
CA TRP A 263 8.03 8.23 8.12
C TRP A 263 7.23 7.99 6.85
N HIS A 264 6.38 6.96 6.84
CA HIS A 264 5.56 6.69 5.68
C HIS A 264 4.72 7.90 5.27
N THR A 265 4.84 8.28 3.99
CA THR A 265 4.34 9.56 3.46
C THR A 265 2.94 9.49 2.86
N GLU A 266 2.22 8.37 3.06
CA GLU A 266 0.77 8.36 2.84
C GLU A 266 0.12 9.34 3.81
N TRP A 267 -0.80 10.13 3.26
CA TRP A 267 -1.69 10.99 4.03
C TRP A 267 -3.14 10.53 3.84
N PRO A 268 -3.54 9.38 4.45
CA PRO A 268 -4.92 8.89 4.45
C PRO A 268 -5.94 9.98 4.78
N ARG A 269 -7.06 10.04 4.06
CA ARG A 269 -8.18 10.97 4.31
C ARG A 269 -9.50 10.22 4.47
N ILE A 270 -10.44 10.85 5.18
CA ILE A 270 -11.88 10.57 5.06
C ILE A 270 -12.56 11.90 4.73
N ARG A 271 -13.20 12.03 3.56
CA ARG A 271 -13.77 13.32 3.15
C ARG A 271 -14.88 13.21 2.12
N PRO A 272 -15.93 14.06 2.19
CA PRO A 272 -16.86 14.26 1.10
C PRO A 272 -16.13 14.61 -0.21
N VAL A 273 -16.65 14.06 -1.31
CA VAL A 273 -16.13 14.27 -2.67
C VAL A 273 -17.24 14.79 -3.58
N ASP A 274 -18.45 14.28 -3.42
CA ASP A 274 -19.67 14.73 -4.10
C ASP A 274 -20.87 14.63 -3.15
N GLU A 275 -22.06 15.09 -3.56
CA GLU A 275 -23.29 14.96 -2.79
C GLU A 275 -23.59 13.47 -2.49
N GLY A 276 -23.57 13.12 -1.20
CA GLY A 276 -23.83 11.75 -0.74
C GLY A 276 -22.68 10.77 -0.92
N PHE A 277 -21.50 11.21 -1.40
CA PHE A 277 -20.34 10.35 -1.59
C PHE A 277 -19.13 10.85 -0.79
N THR A 278 -18.78 10.12 0.26
CA THR A 278 -17.58 10.33 1.07
C THR A 278 -16.58 9.23 0.75
N LEU A 279 -15.35 9.61 0.45
CA LEU A 279 -14.26 8.70 0.15
C LEU A 279 -13.36 8.59 1.38
N MET A 280 -12.87 7.39 1.65
CA MET A 280 -11.78 7.12 2.57
C MET A 280 -10.67 6.37 1.84
N ASN A 281 -9.41 6.64 2.15
CA ASN A 281 -8.30 5.78 1.77
C ASN A 281 -7.46 5.42 2.99
N MET A 282 -6.89 4.22 3.01
CA MET A 282 -5.79 3.85 3.91
C MET A 282 -5.17 2.52 3.48
N HIS A 283 -3.84 2.37 3.63
CA HIS A 283 -3.08 1.17 3.28
C HIS A 283 -3.43 0.66 1.87
N GLY A 284 -3.32 1.54 0.87
CA GLY A 284 -3.50 1.15 -0.53
C GLY A 284 -4.93 0.73 -0.88
N THR A 285 -5.94 1.13 -0.11
CA THR A 285 -7.35 0.76 -0.34
C THR A 285 -8.24 2.00 -0.31
N LEU A 286 -9.17 2.09 -1.27
CA LEU A 286 -10.24 3.08 -1.31
C LEU A 286 -11.55 2.48 -0.78
N TYR A 287 -12.28 3.27 -0.02
CA TYR A 287 -13.57 2.93 0.55
C TYR A 287 -14.57 4.04 0.27
N GLU A 288 -15.78 3.66 -0.14
CA GLU A 288 -16.95 4.50 0.06
C GLU A 288 -17.28 4.46 1.56
N PHE A 289 -17.23 5.63 2.19
CA PHE A 289 -17.45 5.78 3.62
C PHE A 289 -18.84 6.39 3.86
N PRO A 290 -19.65 5.89 4.79
CA PRO A 290 -20.96 6.45 5.06
C PRO A 290 -20.81 7.77 5.82
N SER A 291 -21.25 8.88 5.24
CA SER A 291 -21.19 10.21 5.87
C SER A 291 -21.95 10.31 7.20
N GLY A 292 -22.91 9.41 7.42
CA GLY A 292 -23.69 9.30 8.65
C GLY A 292 -23.08 8.43 9.76
N PHE A 293 -21.88 7.86 9.57
CA PHE A 293 -21.27 6.88 10.49
C PHE A 293 -21.26 7.36 11.95
N ARG A 294 -21.99 6.65 12.81
CA ARG A 294 -22.20 7.01 14.22
C ARG A 294 -22.59 5.78 15.05
N ALA A 295 -22.65 5.90 16.37
CA ALA A 295 -23.00 4.79 17.24
C ALA A 295 -24.41 4.27 16.91
N GLY A 296 -24.55 2.94 16.80
CA GLY A 296 -25.78 2.28 16.35
C GLY A 296 -26.11 2.41 14.85
N GLN A 297 -25.25 3.07 14.07
CA GLN A 297 -25.34 3.18 12.60
C GLN A 297 -23.95 3.10 11.97
N THR A 298 -23.33 1.92 12.11
CA THR A 298 -21.95 1.64 11.67
C THR A 298 -21.90 0.76 10.41
N GLY A 299 -23.03 0.59 9.72
CA GLY A 299 -23.10 -0.06 8.41
C GLY A 299 -22.73 0.87 7.25
N GLY A 300 -22.48 0.30 6.08
CA GLY A 300 -22.36 1.05 4.82
C GLY A 300 -20.94 1.40 4.37
N ILE A 301 -19.89 0.98 5.08
CA ILE A 301 -18.51 1.07 4.57
C ILE A 301 -18.36 0.06 3.42
N ARG A 302 -17.99 0.54 2.23
CA ARG A 302 -17.84 -0.28 1.03
C ARG A 302 -16.40 -0.20 0.47
N PRO A 303 -15.60 -1.28 0.49
CA PRO A 303 -14.35 -1.31 -0.24
C PRO A 303 -14.60 -1.14 -1.75
N LEU A 304 -13.92 -0.19 -2.36
CA LEU A 304 -14.04 0.12 -3.80
C LEU A 304 -12.96 -0.59 -4.60
N SER A 305 -11.70 -0.35 -4.27
CA SER A 305 -10.54 -0.96 -4.94
C SER A 305 -9.29 -0.84 -4.09
N THR A 306 -8.28 -1.65 -4.38
CA THR A 306 -6.91 -1.32 -4.00
C THR A 306 -6.25 -0.41 -5.04
N TYR A 307 -5.15 0.24 -4.68
CA TYR A 307 -4.33 1.05 -5.58
C TYR A 307 -2.83 0.87 -5.33
N LEU A 308 -2.03 1.16 -6.35
CA LEU A 308 -0.57 1.05 -6.30
C LEU A 308 0.17 2.38 -6.11
N LYS A 309 -0.42 3.49 -6.52
CA LYS A 309 0.08 4.86 -6.27
C LYS A 309 0.25 5.17 -4.78
N MET A 310 1.04 6.20 -4.48
CA MET A 310 1.01 6.87 -3.18
C MET A 310 0.05 8.05 -3.29
N VAL A 311 -1.12 7.97 -2.64
CA VAL A 311 -2.14 9.03 -2.67
C VAL A 311 -2.06 9.82 -1.36
N SER A 312 -1.88 11.13 -1.46
CA SER A 312 -1.70 12.03 -0.32
C SER A 312 -2.91 12.93 -0.04
N ASP A 313 -3.70 13.26 -1.06
CA ASP A 313 -4.95 13.99 -0.92
C ASP A 313 -5.77 13.86 -2.22
N TRP A 314 -7.00 14.37 -2.24
CA TRP A 314 -7.76 14.49 -3.48
C TRP A 314 -8.62 15.74 -3.50
N THR A 315 -9.21 16.08 -4.63
CA THR A 315 -10.32 17.04 -4.76
C THR A 315 -11.05 16.84 -6.10
N MET A 316 -12.32 17.21 -6.19
CA MET A 316 -13.02 17.24 -7.49
C MET A 316 -12.56 18.44 -8.29
N PHE A 317 -12.24 18.26 -9.57
CA PHE A 317 -11.91 19.34 -10.49
C PHE A 317 -12.57 19.09 -11.84
N GLY A 318 -13.62 19.85 -12.14
CA GLY A 318 -14.56 19.49 -13.20
C GLY A 318 -15.28 18.18 -12.85
N ASP A 319 -15.31 17.25 -13.79
CA ASP A 319 -16.01 15.96 -13.65
C ASP A 319 -15.09 14.82 -13.17
N GLU A 320 -13.83 15.13 -12.83
CA GLU A 320 -12.82 14.16 -12.42
C GLU A 320 -12.38 14.37 -10.97
N LEU A 321 -12.08 13.26 -10.30
CA LEU A 321 -11.35 13.27 -9.04
C LEU A 321 -9.86 13.42 -9.35
N VAL A 322 -9.23 14.44 -8.77
CA VAL A 322 -7.79 14.67 -8.89
C VAL A 322 -7.11 14.19 -7.63
N PHE A 323 -6.36 13.10 -7.72
CA PHE A 323 -5.46 12.67 -6.65
C PHE A 323 -4.16 13.47 -6.68
N ALA A 324 -3.77 13.99 -5.52
CA ALA A 324 -2.40 14.38 -5.23
C ALA A 324 -1.57 13.12 -4.96
N CYS A 325 -0.35 13.08 -5.48
CA CYS A 325 0.54 11.93 -5.33
C CYS A 325 1.89 12.30 -4.74
N ASP A 326 2.59 11.27 -4.30
CA ASP A 326 4.03 11.27 -4.01
C ASP A 326 4.70 10.15 -4.83
N ASP A 327 5.17 10.51 -6.02
CA ASP A 327 5.47 9.52 -7.06
C ASP A 327 6.89 9.00 -7.05
N ALA A 328 7.86 9.87 -6.80
CA ALA A 328 9.26 9.50 -6.90
C ALA A 328 10.11 10.35 -5.97
N SER A 329 10.59 9.74 -4.89
CA SER A 329 11.62 10.27 -4.01
C SER A 329 13.01 9.78 -4.41
N ARG A 330 14.05 10.42 -3.87
CA ARG A 330 15.45 10.00 -3.96
C ARG A 330 15.93 9.23 -2.72
N PHE A 331 15.02 8.82 -1.82
CA PHE A 331 15.36 8.11 -0.57
C PHE A 331 16.26 6.90 -0.81
N ASP A 332 15.68 5.73 -1.11
CA ASP A 332 16.41 4.50 -1.44
C ASP A 332 16.44 4.26 -2.98
N ASN A 333 16.07 5.29 -3.76
CA ASN A 333 15.95 5.21 -5.21
C ASN A 333 17.17 5.80 -5.91
N GLY A 334 18.29 5.07 -5.88
CA GLY A 334 19.58 5.54 -6.43
C GLY A 334 19.58 5.87 -7.93
N LEU A 335 18.58 5.41 -8.69
CA LEU A 335 18.41 5.73 -10.11
C LEU A 335 17.50 6.93 -10.37
N MET A 336 16.83 7.48 -9.35
CA MET A 336 16.03 8.68 -9.48
C MET A 336 16.92 9.92 -9.51
N GLY A 337 16.88 10.66 -10.62
CA GLY A 337 17.71 11.86 -10.77
C GLY A 337 17.24 13.06 -9.94
N GLN A 338 15.93 13.21 -9.78
CA GLN A 338 15.32 14.32 -9.03
C GLN A 338 13.94 13.90 -8.54
N SER A 339 13.60 14.32 -7.32
CA SER A 339 12.32 13.99 -6.71
C SER A 339 11.20 14.70 -7.47
N ASN A 340 10.10 13.99 -7.76
CA ASN A 340 9.00 14.53 -8.51
C ASN A 340 7.66 13.86 -8.18
N SER A 341 6.59 14.60 -8.41
CA SER A 341 5.21 14.12 -8.29
C SER A 341 4.31 14.70 -9.37
N ASN A 342 3.12 14.12 -9.51
CA ASN A 342 2.10 14.59 -10.44
C ASN A 342 0.69 14.38 -9.88
N PHE A 343 -0.30 14.84 -10.64
CA PHE A 343 -1.71 14.72 -10.34
C PHE A 343 -2.35 13.59 -11.15
N TRP A 344 -3.08 12.71 -10.48
CA TRP A 344 -3.81 11.63 -11.13
C TRP A 344 -5.30 11.92 -11.22
N PHE A 345 -5.72 12.30 -12.43
CA PHE A 345 -7.11 12.52 -12.81
C PHE A 345 -7.81 11.18 -13.07
N VAL A 346 -8.90 10.94 -12.35
CA VAL A 346 -9.70 9.72 -12.40
C VAL A 346 -11.18 10.08 -12.42
N PRO A 347 -11.96 9.63 -13.42
CA PRO A 347 -13.40 9.77 -13.37
C PRO A 347 -13.97 9.06 -12.14
N ILE A 348 -14.86 9.71 -11.39
CA ILE A 348 -15.38 9.18 -10.12
C ILE A 348 -16.01 7.78 -10.25
N GLY A 349 -16.66 7.49 -11.38
CA GLY A 349 -17.24 6.19 -11.69
C GLY A 349 -16.22 5.06 -11.92
N LYS A 350 -14.92 5.37 -11.95
CA LYS A 350 -13.82 4.40 -12.16
C LYS A 350 -13.09 4.01 -10.88
N LEU A 351 -13.47 4.55 -9.72
CA LEU A 351 -12.81 4.25 -8.45
C LEU A 351 -12.92 2.77 -8.05
N SER A 352 -13.97 2.05 -8.46
CA SER A 352 -14.09 0.61 -8.20
C SER A 352 -13.38 -0.27 -9.24
N GLU A 353 -12.67 0.32 -10.20
CA GLU A 353 -12.03 -0.39 -11.33
C GLU A 353 -10.49 -0.28 -11.31
N LEU A 354 -9.88 0.31 -10.27
CA LEU A 354 -8.43 0.54 -10.22
C LEU A 354 -7.66 -0.77 -9.99
N GLY A 355 -7.86 -1.39 -8.83
CA GLY A 355 -7.25 -2.65 -8.42
C GLY A 355 -8.26 -3.61 -7.77
N PRO A 356 -7.89 -4.88 -7.54
CA PRO A 356 -8.77 -5.86 -6.92
C PRO A 356 -9.12 -5.47 -5.49
N ARG A 357 -10.34 -5.79 -5.05
CA ARG A 357 -10.72 -5.66 -3.63
C ARG A 357 -10.21 -6.89 -2.90
N GLU A 358 -9.16 -6.70 -2.11
CA GLU A 358 -8.57 -7.77 -1.31
C GLU A 358 -7.85 -7.17 -0.11
N GLY A 359 -7.78 -7.95 0.97
CA GLY A 359 -7.06 -7.54 2.16
C GLY A 359 -7.05 -8.64 3.22
N TRP A 360 -6.35 -8.35 4.31
CA TRP A 360 -6.22 -9.27 5.44
C TRP A 360 -6.10 -8.52 6.76
N GLY A 361 -6.43 -9.19 7.85
CA GLY A 361 -6.19 -8.65 9.18
C GLY A 361 -6.37 -9.71 10.26
N ALA A 362 -5.77 -9.49 11.42
CA ALA A 362 -5.90 -10.39 12.56
C ALA A 362 -6.84 -9.83 13.64
N PHE A 363 -7.58 -10.72 14.29
CA PHE A 363 -8.29 -10.44 15.54
C PHE A 363 -7.31 -10.60 16.71
N TRP A 364 -6.61 -11.73 16.71
CA TRP A 364 -5.59 -12.12 17.69
C TRP A 364 -4.39 -12.74 16.98
N LEU A 365 -3.19 -12.51 17.50
CA LEU A 365 -1.94 -13.11 17.03
C LEU A 365 -1.21 -13.74 18.22
N ASN A 366 -1.52 -15.01 18.51
CA ASN A 366 -0.97 -15.77 19.63
C ASN A 366 -1.13 -15.07 20.98
N GLU A 367 -2.33 -14.55 21.24
CA GLU A 367 -2.62 -13.78 22.45
C GLU A 367 -3.24 -14.65 23.53
N ALA A 368 -3.01 -14.26 24.79
CA ALA A 368 -3.83 -14.72 25.89
C ALA A 368 -5.20 -14.04 25.83
N VAL A 369 -6.27 -14.83 25.85
CA VAL A 369 -7.66 -14.33 25.73
C VAL A 369 -8.49 -14.92 26.86
N ALA A 370 -9.16 -14.08 27.63
CA ALA A 370 -9.97 -14.53 28.76
C ALA A 370 -11.31 -15.14 28.30
N ALA A 371 -11.87 -16.03 29.11
CA ALA A 371 -13.21 -16.55 28.87
C ALA A 371 -14.25 -15.42 28.84
N GLY A 372 -15.06 -15.37 27.78
CA GLY A 372 -16.06 -14.34 27.52
C GLY A 372 -15.54 -13.09 26.81
N GLU A 373 -14.22 -12.95 26.65
CA GLU A 373 -13.61 -11.81 25.98
C GLU A 373 -13.91 -11.84 24.47
N THR A 374 -14.25 -10.68 23.92
CA THR A 374 -14.50 -10.48 22.49
C THR A 374 -13.34 -9.75 21.83
N SER A 375 -13.02 -10.11 20.60
CA SER A 375 -12.15 -9.29 19.75
C SER A 375 -12.81 -7.95 19.41
N ASP A 376 -12.01 -6.99 18.96
CA ASP A 376 -12.56 -5.84 18.21
C ASP A 376 -13.31 -6.37 16.96
N PRO A 377 -14.40 -5.72 16.55
CA PRO A 377 -15.15 -6.08 15.35
C PRO A 377 -14.37 -5.74 14.08
N MET A 378 -14.38 -6.62 13.08
CA MET A 378 -13.71 -6.43 11.79
C MET A 378 -14.72 -6.35 10.65
N LEU A 379 -14.51 -5.41 9.73
CA LEU A 379 -15.32 -5.25 8.53
C LEU A 379 -15.21 -6.49 7.65
N ILE A 380 -16.34 -7.12 7.34
CA ILE A 380 -16.43 -8.23 6.38
C ILE A 380 -17.33 -7.91 5.19
N ASP A 381 -18.13 -6.85 5.26
CA ASP A 381 -19.01 -6.44 4.16
C ASP A 381 -18.25 -5.90 2.95
N GLY A 382 -18.86 -6.03 1.78
CA GLY A 382 -18.29 -5.65 0.50
C GLY A 382 -17.26 -6.64 -0.07
N TYR A 383 -16.94 -7.72 0.65
CA TYR A 383 -16.06 -8.79 0.19
C TYR A 383 -16.81 -10.11 -0.05
N PRO A 384 -16.94 -10.55 -1.30
CA PRO A 384 -17.63 -11.79 -1.63
C PRO A 384 -16.94 -13.08 -1.12
N ARG A 385 -15.61 -13.07 -0.97
CA ARG A 385 -14.84 -14.22 -0.46
C ARG A 385 -14.17 -13.86 0.85
N LYS A 386 -14.35 -14.72 1.85
CA LYS A 386 -13.78 -14.61 3.19
C LYS A 386 -13.23 -15.97 3.58
N VAL A 387 -12.07 -15.97 4.23
CA VAL A 387 -11.50 -17.15 4.88
C VAL A 387 -10.98 -16.71 6.24
N LEU A 388 -11.50 -17.34 7.28
CA LEU A 388 -11.05 -17.13 8.65
C LEU A 388 -10.16 -18.30 9.06
N HIS A 389 -8.92 -18.03 9.42
CA HIS A 389 -8.05 -18.99 10.09
C HIS A 389 -8.18 -18.82 11.59
N LEU A 390 -8.27 -19.94 12.29
CA LEU A 390 -8.29 -20.02 13.75
C LEU A 390 -7.25 -21.05 14.18
N TRP A 391 -6.47 -20.74 15.20
CA TRP A 391 -5.52 -21.68 15.76
C TRP A 391 -5.29 -21.48 17.25
N ASN A 392 -4.92 -22.55 17.94
CA ASN A 392 -4.64 -22.57 19.37
C ASN A 392 -3.25 -23.17 19.60
N GLN A 393 -2.27 -22.34 19.97
CA GLN A 393 -0.94 -22.80 20.40
C GLN A 393 -0.85 -22.98 21.93
N GLY A 394 -1.97 -22.85 22.63
CA GLY A 394 -2.08 -23.12 24.06
C GLY A 394 -2.09 -24.61 24.38
N GLU A 395 -2.11 -24.92 25.68
CA GLU A 395 -2.06 -26.28 26.21
C GLU A 395 -3.45 -26.90 26.42
N ASP A 396 -4.50 -26.08 26.47
CA ASP A 396 -5.88 -26.48 26.74
C ASP A 396 -6.77 -26.27 25.51
N PRO A 397 -7.79 -27.12 25.29
CA PRO A 397 -8.78 -26.89 24.24
C PRO A 397 -9.62 -25.63 24.52
N VAL A 398 -9.88 -24.84 23.48
CA VAL A 398 -10.65 -23.59 23.58
C VAL A 398 -11.79 -23.61 22.56
N THR A 399 -13.00 -23.26 23.01
CA THR A 399 -14.11 -23.02 22.08
C THR A 399 -14.15 -21.55 21.71
N VAL A 400 -14.20 -21.25 20.41
CA VAL A 400 -14.33 -19.88 19.87
C VAL A 400 -15.69 -19.75 19.21
N ALA A 401 -16.47 -18.76 19.63
CA ALA A 401 -17.75 -18.40 19.02
C ALA A 401 -17.55 -17.28 18.00
N LEU A 402 -18.25 -17.39 16.87
CA LEU A 402 -18.30 -16.42 15.79
C LEU A 402 -19.58 -15.59 15.93
N GLU A 403 -19.46 -14.27 16.04
CA GLU A 403 -20.62 -13.37 16.18
C GLU A 403 -20.61 -12.29 15.10
N VAL A 404 -21.76 -12.03 14.49
CA VAL A 404 -21.91 -11.06 13.40
C VAL A 404 -22.97 -10.01 13.72
N ASP A 405 -22.66 -8.75 13.41
CA ASP A 405 -23.63 -7.67 13.32
C ASP A 405 -24.01 -7.47 11.84
N VAL A 406 -25.23 -7.87 11.50
CA VAL A 406 -25.71 -7.94 10.12
C VAL A 406 -25.92 -6.56 9.51
N VAL A 407 -26.23 -5.54 10.32
CA VAL A 407 -26.65 -4.21 9.83
C VAL A 407 -25.77 -3.06 10.33
N GLY A 408 -24.85 -3.30 11.27
CA GLY A 408 -24.08 -2.25 11.92
C GLY A 408 -24.89 -1.49 12.98
N GLY A 409 -25.77 -2.20 13.68
CA GLY A 409 -26.67 -1.66 14.70
C GLY A 409 -26.27 -2.00 16.14
N ASP A 410 -25.09 -2.59 16.32
CA ASP A 410 -24.62 -3.20 17.58
C ASP A 410 -25.52 -4.36 18.06
N GLN A 411 -26.05 -5.13 17.10
CA GLN A 411 -26.90 -6.29 17.35
C GLN A 411 -26.19 -7.57 16.90
N TRP A 412 -25.54 -8.23 17.86
CA TRP A 412 -24.68 -9.38 17.62
C TRP A 412 -25.44 -10.70 17.68
N ALA A 413 -25.33 -11.50 16.62
CA ALA A 413 -25.85 -12.86 16.55
C ALA A 413 -24.71 -13.87 16.45
N GLU A 414 -24.75 -14.92 17.28
CA GLU A 414 -23.82 -16.06 17.14
C GLU A 414 -24.18 -16.83 15.87
N VAL A 415 -23.21 -16.99 14.97
CA VAL A 415 -23.34 -17.71 13.70
C VAL A 415 -22.94 -19.17 13.88
N THR A 416 -21.79 -19.40 14.52
CA THR A 416 -21.22 -20.74 14.74
C THR A 416 -20.24 -20.72 15.91
N ARG A 417 -19.80 -21.90 16.34
CA ARG A 417 -18.70 -22.08 17.30
C ARG A 417 -17.85 -23.28 16.92
N THR A 418 -16.55 -23.19 17.16
CA THR A 418 -15.58 -24.26 16.86
C THR A 418 -14.70 -24.54 18.08
N VAL A 419 -14.42 -25.82 18.34
CA VAL A 419 -13.44 -26.24 19.36
C VAL A 419 -12.07 -26.36 18.69
N LEU A 420 -11.07 -25.70 19.27
CA LEU A 420 -9.67 -25.79 18.87
C LEU A 420 -8.92 -26.55 19.96
N GLU A 421 -8.52 -27.78 19.65
CA GLU A 421 -7.63 -28.57 20.49
C GLU A 421 -6.25 -27.89 20.65
N PRO A 422 -5.44 -28.28 21.65
CA PRO A 422 -4.06 -27.82 21.77
C PRO A 422 -3.25 -28.12 20.49
N GLY A 423 -2.59 -27.09 19.93
CA GLY A 423 -1.92 -27.16 18.63
C GLY A 423 -2.88 -27.25 17.43
N GLY A 424 -4.18 -27.11 17.66
CA GLY A 424 -5.23 -27.23 16.65
C GLY A 424 -5.30 -26.03 15.72
N TYR A 425 -5.65 -26.29 14.47
CA TYR A 425 -5.87 -25.30 13.42
C TYR A 425 -7.17 -25.61 12.68
N TYR A 426 -7.92 -24.57 12.36
CA TYR A 426 -9.11 -24.64 11.54
C TYR A 426 -9.13 -23.48 10.54
N PHE A 427 -9.45 -23.76 9.28
CA PHE A 427 -9.83 -22.73 8.33
C PHE A 427 -11.33 -22.81 8.11
N MET A 428 -12.00 -21.69 8.28
CA MET A 428 -13.43 -21.54 8.12
C MET A 428 -13.71 -20.84 6.78
N PRO A 429 -14.39 -21.51 5.84
CA PRO A 429 -14.70 -20.94 4.53
C PRO A 429 -15.87 -19.95 4.59
N GLN A 430 -16.05 -19.15 3.53
CA GLN A 430 -17.13 -18.14 3.39
C GLN A 430 -18.49 -18.64 3.87
N GLN A 431 -18.85 -19.88 3.52
CA GLN A 431 -20.17 -20.45 3.81
C GLN A 431 -20.44 -20.60 5.31
N GLU A 432 -19.38 -20.77 6.11
CA GLU A 432 -19.45 -20.84 7.57
C GLU A 432 -19.28 -19.48 8.24
N VAL A 433 -18.49 -18.58 7.65
CA VAL A 433 -18.35 -17.18 8.14
C VAL A 433 -19.67 -16.43 8.01
N GLY A 434 -20.37 -16.57 6.89
CA GLY A 434 -21.64 -15.93 6.61
C GLY A 434 -21.53 -14.47 6.14
N GLU A 435 -22.66 -13.77 6.20
CA GLU A 435 -22.81 -12.37 5.76
C GLU A 435 -23.11 -11.45 6.94
N GLY A 436 -22.63 -10.21 6.86
CA GLY A 436 -22.92 -9.13 7.79
C GLY A 436 -21.96 -7.97 7.61
N VAL A 437 -22.16 -6.89 8.35
CA VAL A 437 -21.26 -5.72 8.34
C VAL A 437 -19.98 -6.04 9.10
N TRP A 438 -20.16 -6.43 10.36
CA TRP A 438 -19.06 -6.64 11.29
C TRP A 438 -19.02 -8.07 11.78
N LEU A 439 -17.81 -8.62 11.88
CA LEU A 439 -17.53 -9.91 12.50
C LEU A 439 -16.70 -9.69 13.77
N ARG A 440 -17.03 -10.38 14.86
CA ARG A 440 -16.15 -10.50 16.03
C ARG A 440 -16.07 -11.95 16.51
N LEU A 441 -15.01 -12.24 17.25
CA LEU A 441 -14.77 -13.54 17.87
C LEU A 441 -14.96 -13.42 19.37
N ARG A 442 -15.48 -14.47 20.00
CA ARG A 442 -15.56 -14.57 21.46
C ARG A 442 -14.93 -15.86 21.94
N SER A 443 -13.97 -15.77 22.85
CA SER A 443 -13.45 -16.96 23.51
C SER A 443 -14.44 -17.46 24.56
N MET A 444 -14.74 -18.75 24.56
CA MET A 444 -15.63 -19.38 25.56
C MET A 444 -14.85 -20.00 26.73
N GLY A 445 -13.51 -19.98 26.67
CA GLY A 445 -12.60 -20.47 27.70
C GLY A 445 -11.37 -19.57 27.81
N ASN A 446 -10.56 -19.76 28.84
CA ASN A 446 -9.28 -19.07 28.91
C ASN A 446 -8.32 -19.71 27.91
N ALA A 447 -7.69 -18.90 27.07
CA ALA A 447 -6.65 -19.30 26.14
C ALA A 447 -5.34 -18.61 26.51
N THR A 448 -4.22 -19.32 26.43
CA THR A 448 -2.89 -18.73 26.66
C THR A 448 -2.24 -18.25 25.37
N SER A 449 -2.61 -18.82 24.23
CA SER A 449 -2.11 -18.45 22.91
C SER A 449 -3.13 -18.82 21.83
N LEU A 450 -4.02 -17.87 21.54
CA LEU A 450 -5.05 -17.99 20.52
C LEU A 450 -4.73 -17.03 19.37
N GLY A 451 -4.91 -17.49 18.14
CA GLY A 451 -4.75 -16.66 16.97
C GLY A 451 -5.89 -16.81 15.97
N ALA A 452 -6.17 -15.71 15.28
CA ALA A 452 -7.24 -15.64 14.31
C ALA A 452 -6.99 -14.57 13.26
N THR A 453 -6.95 -14.95 11.99
CA THR A 453 -6.73 -14.06 10.84
C THR A 453 -7.83 -14.21 9.81
N MET A 454 -8.27 -13.09 9.25
CA MET A 454 -9.24 -13.02 8.18
C MET A 454 -8.54 -12.60 6.90
N TYR A 455 -8.80 -13.34 5.82
CA TYR A 455 -8.49 -12.94 4.45
C TYR A 455 -9.79 -12.66 3.72
N VAL A 456 -9.86 -11.52 3.04
CA VAL A 456 -11.01 -11.11 2.23
C VAL A 456 -10.59 -10.80 0.80
N SER A 457 -11.44 -11.13 -0.17
CA SER A 457 -11.17 -10.87 -1.59
C SER A 457 -12.43 -10.82 -2.44
N ASP A 458 -12.28 -10.34 -3.67
CA ASP A 458 -13.33 -10.34 -4.68
C ASP A 458 -13.70 -11.76 -5.14
N ALA A 459 -14.97 -11.96 -5.50
CA ALA A 459 -15.39 -13.18 -6.19
C ALA A 459 -15.03 -13.14 -7.67
N THR A 460 -15.05 -11.96 -8.28
CA THR A 460 -14.75 -11.80 -9.70
C THR A 460 -13.26 -11.94 -9.93
N VAL A 461 -12.91 -12.95 -10.70
CA VAL A 461 -11.54 -13.17 -11.08
C VAL A 461 -11.16 -12.14 -12.16
N ARG A 462 -10.12 -11.35 -11.90
CA ARG A 462 -9.46 -10.53 -12.93
C ARG A 462 -9.16 -11.37 -14.18
N PRO A 463 -9.24 -10.80 -15.40
CA PRO A 463 -8.90 -11.52 -16.63
C PRO A 463 -7.50 -12.12 -16.57
N LEU A 464 -7.29 -13.25 -17.26
CA LEU A 464 -5.95 -13.83 -17.46
C LEU A 464 -5.13 -13.01 -18.46
N GLU A 465 -5.80 -12.56 -19.51
CA GLU A 465 -5.17 -11.80 -20.58
C GLU A 465 -5.01 -10.34 -20.18
N ALA A 466 -3.89 -9.76 -20.61
CA ALA A 466 -3.63 -8.35 -20.47
C ALA A 466 -4.64 -7.52 -21.29
N SER A 467 -5.01 -6.35 -20.77
CA SER A 467 -5.77 -5.32 -21.49
C SER A 467 -5.08 -4.94 -22.81
N ALA A 468 -5.87 -4.47 -23.78
CA ALA A 468 -5.41 -4.05 -25.10
C ALA A 468 -4.32 -2.95 -25.03
N GLN A 469 -4.31 -2.14 -23.96
CA GLN A 469 -3.30 -1.10 -23.73
C GLN A 469 -1.86 -1.62 -23.65
N PHE A 470 -1.66 -2.93 -23.42
CA PHE A 470 -0.34 -3.57 -23.37
C PHE A 470 0.02 -4.32 -24.66
N GLN A 471 -0.75 -4.14 -25.74
CA GLN A 471 -0.44 -4.79 -27.02
C GLN A 471 0.84 -4.24 -27.64
N GLY A 472 1.19 -2.97 -27.39
CA GLY A 472 2.43 -2.37 -27.87
C GLY A 472 3.71 -3.04 -27.36
N LEU A 473 3.67 -3.64 -26.17
CA LEU A 473 4.79 -4.37 -25.57
C LEU A 473 4.99 -5.72 -26.26
N ALA A 474 6.24 -6.06 -26.55
CA ALA A 474 6.62 -7.33 -27.15
C ALA A 474 6.31 -8.49 -26.20
N ARG A 475 5.95 -9.64 -26.77
CA ARG A 475 5.94 -10.91 -26.05
C ARG A 475 7.35 -11.49 -25.99
N LEU A 476 7.58 -12.46 -25.11
CA LEU A 476 8.82 -13.22 -25.11
C LEU A 476 9.05 -13.89 -26.47
N GLY A 477 10.30 -13.93 -26.92
CA GLY A 477 10.69 -14.41 -28.25
C GLY A 477 10.31 -13.51 -29.44
N GLU A 478 9.64 -12.37 -29.22
CA GLU A 478 9.40 -11.38 -30.27
C GLU A 478 10.55 -10.36 -30.34
N ALA A 479 10.70 -9.71 -31.50
CA ALA A 479 11.59 -8.55 -31.62
C ALA A 479 11.07 -7.38 -30.77
N TYR A 480 11.98 -6.64 -30.13
CA TYR A 480 11.65 -5.57 -29.19
C TYR A 480 12.66 -4.42 -29.23
N SER A 481 12.25 -3.21 -28.84
CA SER A 481 13.11 -2.10 -28.45
C SER A 481 13.19 -2.03 -26.93
N GLY A 482 14.32 -2.46 -26.37
CA GLY A 482 14.60 -2.45 -24.94
C GLY A 482 15.78 -1.54 -24.61
N GLY A 483 16.39 -1.72 -23.44
CA GLY A 483 17.52 -0.92 -22.99
C GLY A 483 17.25 -0.18 -21.68
N ILE A 484 18.20 0.63 -21.26
CA ILE A 484 18.21 1.27 -19.94
C ILE A 484 17.45 2.59 -20.02
N ILE A 485 16.48 2.78 -19.12
CA ILE A 485 15.73 4.03 -18.98
C ILE A 485 15.93 4.64 -17.60
N ARG A 486 16.08 5.96 -17.55
CA ARG A 486 16.28 6.68 -16.30
C ARG A 486 15.79 8.12 -16.36
N PRO A 487 15.00 8.59 -15.37
CA PRO A 487 14.74 10.02 -15.21
C PRO A 487 16.03 10.77 -14.81
N ARG A 488 16.31 11.90 -15.45
CA ARG A 488 17.46 12.75 -15.11
C ARG A 488 17.19 13.63 -13.89
N GLY A 489 18.26 14.20 -13.34
CA GLY A 489 18.20 15.28 -12.35
C GLY A 489 18.77 16.59 -12.87
N GLY A 490 18.98 17.54 -11.96
CA GLY A 490 19.51 18.88 -12.28
C GLY A 490 18.49 19.74 -13.02
N ASP A 491 17.22 19.70 -12.60
CA ASP A 491 16.09 20.44 -13.19
C ASP A 491 15.79 20.17 -14.67
N LEU A 492 16.41 19.16 -15.27
CA LEU A 492 16.20 18.86 -16.69
C LEU A 492 14.79 18.31 -16.94
N GLY A 493 14.22 17.55 -15.99
CA GLY A 493 12.88 16.98 -16.11
C GLY A 493 12.68 16.00 -17.27
N THR A 494 13.75 15.59 -17.96
CA THR A 494 13.72 14.68 -19.12
C THR A 494 14.03 13.23 -18.73
N LEU A 495 13.58 12.30 -19.54
CA LEU A 495 13.92 10.88 -19.48
C LEU A 495 15.07 10.57 -20.45
N HIS A 496 16.04 9.77 -20.02
CA HIS A 496 17.07 9.21 -20.90
C HIS A 496 16.80 7.75 -21.23
N TYR A 497 17.17 7.36 -22.45
CA TYR A 497 17.00 6.01 -22.96
C TYR A 497 18.23 5.58 -23.79
N SER A 498 19.04 4.67 -23.21
CA SER A 498 20.06 3.92 -23.95
C SER A 498 19.36 2.74 -24.61
N ALA A 499 18.89 2.97 -25.83
CA ALA A 499 18.01 2.07 -26.54
C ALA A 499 18.78 1.04 -27.36
N ARG A 500 18.26 -0.19 -27.34
CA ARG A 500 18.67 -1.29 -28.23
C ARG A 500 17.45 -1.84 -28.93
N VAL A 501 17.56 -2.10 -30.23
CA VAL A 501 16.56 -2.88 -30.97
C VAL A 501 17.11 -4.28 -31.16
N VAL A 502 16.36 -5.27 -30.69
CA VAL A 502 16.73 -6.67 -30.70
C VAL A 502 15.74 -7.43 -31.56
N ASP A 503 16.24 -8.32 -32.42
CA ASP A 503 15.37 -9.21 -33.22
C ASP A 503 14.87 -10.41 -32.41
N ALA A 504 14.05 -11.26 -33.04
CA ALA A 504 13.50 -12.45 -32.40
C ALA A 504 14.55 -13.54 -32.10
N GLN A 505 15.78 -13.39 -32.59
CA GLN A 505 16.91 -14.28 -32.32
C GLN A 505 17.78 -13.75 -31.16
N GLY A 506 17.43 -12.60 -30.58
CA GLY A 506 18.21 -11.97 -29.52
C GLY A 506 19.43 -11.19 -30.02
N VAL A 507 19.51 -10.89 -31.32
CA VAL A 507 20.61 -10.13 -31.93
C VAL A 507 20.30 -8.63 -31.87
N GLU A 508 21.25 -7.85 -31.36
CA GLU A 508 21.15 -6.38 -31.39
C GLU A 508 21.35 -5.89 -32.83
N MET A 509 20.32 -5.22 -33.35
CA MET A 509 20.27 -4.70 -34.72
C MET A 509 20.60 -3.22 -34.78
N GLU A 510 20.36 -2.49 -33.69
CA GLU A 510 20.50 -1.05 -33.62
C GLU A 510 20.68 -0.60 -32.18
N ARG A 511 21.50 0.43 -31.98
CA ARG A 511 21.70 1.10 -30.70
C ARG A 511 21.66 2.60 -30.86
N ALA A 512 21.02 3.30 -29.93
CA ALA A 512 20.90 4.75 -29.97
C ALA A 512 20.67 5.34 -28.58
N TYR A 513 21.06 6.59 -28.42
CA TYR A 513 20.75 7.39 -27.26
C TYR A 513 19.61 8.35 -27.56
N LEU A 514 18.57 8.33 -26.73
CA LEU A 514 17.40 9.17 -26.89
C LEU A 514 17.03 9.86 -25.60
N GLU A 515 16.43 11.03 -25.74
CA GLU A 515 15.84 11.79 -24.65
C GLU A 515 14.35 12.06 -24.92
N MET A 516 13.57 12.17 -23.85
CA MET A 516 12.17 12.58 -23.91
C MET A 516 11.88 13.70 -22.90
N GLY A 517 11.23 14.76 -23.37
CA GLY A 517 10.79 15.89 -22.56
C GLY A 517 9.28 15.87 -22.28
N PRO A 518 8.74 16.93 -21.63
CA PRO A 518 7.32 17.09 -21.31
C PRO A 518 6.37 17.03 -22.52
N ASP A 519 6.89 17.25 -23.72
CA ASP A 519 6.17 17.19 -24.99
C ASP A 519 5.91 15.76 -25.48
N MET A 520 6.41 14.74 -24.75
CA MET A 520 6.28 13.32 -25.08
C MET A 520 6.92 12.92 -26.42
N THR A 521 7.92 13.67 -26.87
CA THR A 521 8.67 13.35 -28.09
C THR A 521 9.98 12.64 -27.75
N LEU A 522 10.16 11.41 -28.27
CA LEU A 522 11.42 10.68 -28.14
C LEU A 522 12.38 11.07 -29.27
N SER A 523 13.49 11.74 -28.93
CA SER A 523 14.44 12.29 -29.90
C SER A 523 15.83 11.70 -29.73
N ARG A 524 16.52 11.41 -30.84
CA ARG A 524 17.94 11.02 -30.80
C ARG A 524 18.79 12.23 -30.44
N VAL A 525 19.75 12.03 -29.54
CA VAL A 525 20.67 13.07 -29.09
C VAL A 525 22.11 12.58 -29.23
N GLU A 526 22.99 13.46 -29.70
CA GLU A 526 24.43 13.21 -29.74
C GLU A 526 25.08 13.73 -28.45
N ASP A 527 24.91 12.99 -27.35
CA ASP A 527 25.56 13.25 -26.06
C ASP A 527 26.30 11.98 -25.60
N THR A 528 27.57 11.87 -26.00
CA THR A 528 28.39 10.69 -25.72
C THR A 528 28.71 10.51 -24.24
N GLU A 529 28.77 11.62 -23.47
CA GLU A 529 29.09 11.58 -22.04
C GLU A 529 27.89 11.09 -21.23
N ALA A 530 26.72 11.67 -21.48
CA ALA A 530 25.50 11.23 -20.79
C ALA A 530 25.10 9.81 -21.18
N TRP A 531 25.33 9.40 -22.44
CA TRP A 531 25.11 8.03 -22.86
C TRP A 531 26.05 7.04 -22.14
N ALA A 532 27.36 7.31 -22.12
CA ALA A 532 28.32 6.46 -21.42
C ALA A 532 28.02 6.35 -19.92
N TRP A 533 27.66 7.47 -19.29
CA TRP A 533 27.24 7.50 -17.89
C TRP A 533 26.01 6.62 -17.64
N LEU A 534 24.99 6.69 -18.51
CA LEU A 534 23.77 5.90 -18.36
C LEU A 534 24.05 4.39 -18.46
N ASP A 535 24.87 4.00 -19.42
CA ASP A 535 25.26 2.60 -19.63
C ASP A 535 26.05 2.03 -18.44
N GLU A 536 26.87 2.85 -17.79
CA GLU A 536 27.68 2.42 -16.65
C GLU A 536 26.91 2.44 -15.34
N GLN A 537 26.25 3.56 -15.02
CA GLN A 537 25.69 3.81 -13.69
C GLN A 537 24.28 3.22 -13.49
N ALA A 538 23.54 2.99 -14.59
CA ALA A 538 22.20 2.41 -14.56
C ALA A 538 22.15 1.02 -15.22
N ALA A 539 23.29 0.35 -15.33
CA ALA A 539 23.42 -0.98 -15.89
C ALA A 539 22.47 -1.99 -15.24
N ILE A 540 21.98 -2.94 -16.03
CA ILE A 540 21.19 -4.07 -15.52
C ILE A 540 22.16 -5.11 -14.99
N ALA A 541 22.17 -5.32 -13.67
CA ALA A 541 23.14 -6.17 -12.98
C ALA A 541 22.94 -7.66 -13.29
N GLY A 542 21.67 -8.10 -13.41
CA GLY A 542 21.32 -9.46 -13.83
C GLY A 542 21.54 -10.55 -12.76
N ASP A 543 21.83 -10.16 -11.51
CA ASP A 543 22.13 -11.04 -10.37
C ASP A 543 21.17 -10.85 -9.19
N GLU A 544 20.01 -10.26 -9.44
CA GLU A 544 19.03 -9.87 -8.41
C GLU A 544 18.27 -11.07 -7.79
N TRP A 545 18.41 -12.28 -8.35
CA TRP A 545 17.82 -13.52 -7.82
C TRP A 545 18.64 -14.76 -8.19
N ASN A 546 18.39 -15.84 -7.47
CA ASN A 546 18.85 -17.19 -7.83
C ASN A 546 17.66 -18.06 -8.24
N PHE A 547 17.92 -19.21 -8.86
CA PHE A 547 16.89 -20.21 -9.14
C PHE A 547 17.48 -21.62 -9.16
N ASP A 548 16.62 -22.60 -8.92
CA ASP A 548 16.90 -24.02 -9.13
C ASP A 548 15.77 -24.64 -9.96
N ASP A 549 15.77 -25.96 -10.18
CA ASP A 549 14.72 -26.60 -10.98
C ASP A 549 13.31 -26.41 -10.41
N ALA A 550 13.17 -26.09 -9.12
CA ALA A 550 11.90 -25.99 -8.41
C ALA A 550 11.28 -24.59 -8.51
N SER A 551 12.05 -23.53 -8.26
CA SER A 551 11.51 -22.16 -8.22
C SER A 551 12.59 -21.09 -8.35
N ILE A 552 12.18 -19.83 -8.27
CA ILE A 552 13.07 -18.70 -8.02
C ILE A 552 13.31 -18.60 -6.51
N ILE A 553 14.47 -18.12 -6.14
CA ILE A 553 14.94 -17.89 -4.78
C ILE A 553 15.39 -16.44 -4.67
N LEU A 554 14.71 -15.70 -3.81
CA LEU A 554 15.09 -14.36 -3.39
C LEU A 554 15.76 -14.45 -2.02
N THR A 555 16.75 -13.60 -1.77
CA THR A 555 17.44 -13.53 -0.48
C THR A 555 17.33 -12.11 0.05
N ASP A 556 16.81 -11.95 1.27
CA ASP A 556 16.75 -10.64 1.91
C ASP A 556 18.12 -10.21 2.48
N ALA A 557 18.20 -8.96 2.96
CA ALA A 557 19.42 -8.41 3.54
C ALA A 557 19.89 -9.15 4.81
N GLN A 558 19.02 -9.94 5.46
CA GLN A 558 19.35 -10.78 6.62
C GLN A 558 19.78 -12.19 6.22
N GLY A 559 19.75 -12.53 4.92
CA GLY A 559 20.12 -13.83 4.39
C GLY A 559 18.98 -14.86 4.42
N ALA A 560 17.76 -14.47 4.78
CA ALA A 560 16.61 -15.35 4.72
C ALA A 560 16.19 -15.58 3.26
N ARG A 561 15.78 -16.81 2.96
CA ARG A 561 15.50 -17.28 1.60
C ARG A 561 13.99 -17.39 1.40
N TRP A 562 13.50 -16.78 0.34
CA TRP A 562 12.09 -16.73 -0.01
C TRP A 562 11.90 -17.27 -1.43
N ARG A 563 11.03 -18.27 -1.60
CA ARG A 563 10.79 -18.87 -2.91
C ARG A 563 9.52 -18.34 -3.56
N VAL A 564 9.63 -17.93 -4.81
CA VAL A 564 8.51 -17.35 -5.59
C VAL A 564 8.27 -18.12 -6.90
N PRO A 565 7.01 -18.15 -7.41
CA PRO A 565 6.69 -18.82 -8.66
C PRO A 565 7.37 -18.17 -9.86
N ARG A 566 7.56 -18.99 -10.91
CA ARG A 566 7.73 -18.51 -12.28
C ARG A 566 6.37 -18.14 -12.86
N GLY A 567 6.34 -17.23 -13.84
CA GLY A 567 5.15 -16.89 -14.62
C GLY A 567 4.63 -18.04 -15.48
N TYR A 568 4.29 -17.77 -16.74
CA TYR A 568 3.74 -18.80 -17.63
C TYR A 568 4.75 -19.93 -17.94
N ALA A 569 4.28 -21.18 -17.96
CA ALA A 569 5.09 -22.34 -18.31
C ALA A 569 5.60 -22.25 -19.77
N GLY A 570 6.89 -22.56 -19.98
CA GLY A 570 7.53 -22.50 -21.31
C GLY A 570 8.15 -21.14 -21.67
N ALA A 571 8.08 -20.14 -20.78
CA ALA A 571 8.83 -18.91 -20.94
C ALA A 571 10.35 -19.19 -20.97
N HIS A 572 11.06 -18.64 -21.97
CA HIS A 572 12.51 -18.81 -22.10
C HIS A 572 13.23 -18.08 -20.96
N LEU A 573 13.65 -18.83 -19.93
CA LEU A 573 14.26 -18.29 -18.70
C LEU A 573 15.44 -17.35 -18.98
N ALA A 574 16.27 -17.66 -19.98
CA ALA A 574 17.44 -16.86 -20.34
C ALA A 574 17.11 -15.43 -20.84
N GLU A 575 15.88 -15.17 -21.31
CA GLU A 575 15.47 -13.81 -21.70
C GLU A 575 15.24 -12.91 -20.48
N TYR A 576 14.85 -13.50 -19.34
CA TYR A 576 14.66 -12.76 -18.08
C TYR A 576 15.95 -12.42 -17.36
N ASP A 577 17.08 -13.08 -17.67
CA ASP A 577 18.38 -12.72 -17.10
C ASP A 577 18.89 -11.34 -17.60
N ARG A 578 18.18 -10.71 -18.54
CA ARG A 578 18.54 -9.44 -19.18
C ARG A 578 17.56 -8.29 -18.88
N VAL A 579 16.65 -8.49 -17.92
CA VAL A 579 15.66 -7.49 -17.52
C VAL A 579 15.99 -6.88 -16.18
N ARG A 580 15.56 -5.63 -15.96
CA ARG A 580 15.52 -5.02 -14.63
C ARG A 580 14.60 -5.84 -13.74
N GLY A 581 15.10 -6.25 -12.58
CA GLY A 581 14.31 -6.99 -11.62
C GLY A 581 13.63 -6.10 -10.59
N PHE A 582 14.35 -5.24 -9.88
CA PHE A 582 13.82 -4.40 -8.82
C PHE A 582 13.96 -2.91 -9.16
N ARG A 583 12.92 -2.13 -8.86
CA ARG A 583 12.98 -0.66 -8.86
C ARG A 583 11.89 -0.06 -7.98
N GLU A 584 12.20 1.05 -7.32
CA GLU A 584 11.19 1.91 -6.71
C GLU A 584 10.60 2.83 -7.81
N VAL A 585 9.30 2.66 -8.08
CA VAL A 585 8.55 3.47 -9.07
C VAL A 585 7.44 4.30 -8.44
N VAL A 586 7.23 4.13 -7.14
CA VAL A 586 6.37 4.92 -6.27
C VAL A 586 7.14 5.08 -4.96
N THR A 587 7.15 6.28 -4.39
CA THR A 587 7.83 6.56 -3.12
C THR A 587 7.48 5.48 -2.08
N GLU A 588 8.53 4.89 -1.48
CA GLU A 588 8.45 3.86 -0.43
C GLU A 588 7.83 2.51 -0.80
N ARG A 589 7.62 2.25 -2.09
CA ARG A 589 7.06 1.00 -2.58
C ARG A 589 7.94 0.39 -3.67
N GLY A 590 8.54 -0.75 -3.34
CA GLY A 590 9.32 -1.54 -4.28
C GLY A 590 8.43 -2.25 -5.29
N LEU A 591 8.87 -2.28 -6.55
CA LEU A 591 8.28 -3.08 -7.60
C LEU A 591 9.33 -4.06 -8.11
N LEU A 592 9.04 -5.36 -8.01
CA LEU A 592 9.88 -6.45 -8.50
C LEU A 592 9.24 -7.10 -9.73
N ASN A 593 9.89 -7.04 -10.89
CA ASN A 593 9.61 -7.87 -12.07
C ASN A 593 10.50 -9.12 -12.03
N CYS A 594 9.93 -10.29 -11.73
CA CYS A 594 10.68 -11.53 -11.65
C CYS A 594 10.02 -12.63 -12.47
N HIS A 595 10.70 -13.09 -13.53
CA HIS A 595 10.27 -14.17 -14.43
C HIS A 595 8.80 -14.06 -14.90
N GLY A 596 8.40 -12.86 -15.30
CA GLY A 596 7.07 -12.60 -15.85
C GLY A 596 6.00 -12.35 -14.79
N ILE A 597 6.37 -12.04 -13.55
CA ILE A 597 5.44 -11.63 -12.51
C ILE A 597 5.93 -10.32 -11.90
N PHE A 598 5.04 -9.33 -11.84
CA PHE A 598 5.24 -8.15 -11.01
C PHE A 598 4.80 -8.42 -9.58
N TYR A 599 5.63 -8.03 -8.61
CA TYR A 599 5.35 -8.08 -7.18
C TYR A 599 5.49 -6.69 -6.58
N GLU A 600 4.56 -6.37 -5.69
CA GLU A 600 4.74 -5.31 -4.70
C GLU A 600 5.66 -5.83 -3.59
N VAL A 601 6.68 -5.05 -3.25
CA VAL A 601 7.64 -5.36 -2.20
C VAL A 601 7.67 -4.20 -1.21
N PRO A 602 7.19 -4.41 0.03
CA PRO A 602 7.38 -3.46 1.12
C PRO A 602 8.87 -3.19 1.35
N ARG A 603 9.23 -2.01 1.89
CA ARG A 603 10.60 -1.79 2.37
C ARG A 603 10.93 -2.79 3.49
N ASP A 604 12.23 -3.01 3.71
CA ASP A 604 12.70 -3.94 4.75
C ASP A 604 12.15 -3.58 6.14
N ILE A 605 12.06 -2.29 6.46
CA ILE A 605 11.45 -1.76 7.70
C ILE A 605 9.94 -2.02 7.84
N SER A 606 9.29 -2.43 6.75
CA SER A 606 7.88 -2.87 6.71
C SER A 606 7.75 -4.38 6.47
N GLY A 607 8.84 -5.14 6.59
CA GLY A 607 8.90 -6.61 6.49
C GLY A 607 9.40 -7.17 5.16
N GLY A 608 9.78 -6.30 4.21
CA GLY A 608 10.57 -6.68 3.03
C GLY A 608 9.97 -7.84 2.21
N LEU A 609 10.85 -8.74 1.76
CA LEU A 609 10.47 -9.91 0.97
C LEU A 609 9.52 -10.86 1.68
N GLY A 610 9.55 -10.95 3.02
CA GLY A 610 8.62 -11.80 3.78
C GLY A 610 7.15 -11.39 3.67
N LYS A 611 6.89 -10.16 3.20
CA LYS A 611 5.54 -9.59 3.02
C LYS A 611 5.23 -9.21 1.57
N LEU A 612 6.02 -9.71 0.61
CA LEU A 612 5.80 -9.42 -0.81
C LEU A 612 4.48 -10.01 -1.33
N LYS A 613 3.90 -9.37 -2.34
CA LYS A 613 2.58 -9.73 -2.90
C LYS A 613 2.58 -9.63 -4.43
N PRO A 614 2.02 -10.60 -5.16
CA PRO A 614 1.95 -10.52 -6.62
C PRO A 614 0.89 -9.50 -7.08
N ILE A 615 1.22 -8.72 -8.10
CA ILE A 615 0.32 -7.78 -8.78
C ILE A 615 -0.28 -8.43 -10.02
N ALA A 616 0.57 -8.92 -10.93
CA ALA A 616 0.15 -9.47 -12.21
C ALA A 616 1.21 -10.39 -12.80
N THR A 617 0.75 -11.44 -13.48
CA THR A 617 1.61 -12.26 -14.33
C THR A 617 1.51 -11.76 -15.77
N HIS A 618 2.63 -11.33 -16.33
CA HIS A 618 2.76 -10.88 -17.71
C HIS A 618 3.58 -11.87 -18.56
N ASN A 619 3.27 -11.91 -19.85
CA ASN A 619 4.05 -12.60 -20.88
C ASN A 619 4.72 -11.57 -21.81
N ARG A 620 5.21 -10.48 -21.23
CA ARG A 620 5.81 -9.34 -21.93
C ARG A 620 7.31 -9.28 -21.69
N MET A 621 8.06 -8.92 -22.72
CA MET A 621 9.49 -8.62 -22.62
C MET A 621 9.65 -7.18 -22.14
N ILE A 622 9.75 -7.00 -20.82
CA ILE A 622 9.95 -5.68 -20.20
C ILE A 622 11.41 -5.58 -19.81
N SER A 623 12.22 -4.87 -20.59
CA SER A 623 13.67 -4.86 -20.40
C SER A 623 14.12 -3.97 -19.24
N ASP A 624 13.47 -2.83 -19.05
CA ASP A 624 13.67 -1.91 -17.94
C ASP A 624 12.38 -1.10 -17.75
N TYR A 625 12.15 -0.58 -16.56
CA TYR A 625 10.99 0.23 -16.21
C TYR A 625 11.39 1.30 -15.20
N CYS A 626 10.70 2.44 -15.15
CA CYS A 626 10.97 3.51 -14.17
C CYS A 626 9.73 4.37 -13.89
N SER A 627 9.84 5.24 -12.88
CA SER A 627 8.93 6.37 -12.72
C SER A 627 9.51 7.60 -13.41
N TRP A 628 8.68 8.35 -14.14
CA TRP A 628 9.04 9.64 -14.72
C TRP A 628 7.80 10.53 -14.85
N ARG A 629 7.83 11.72 -14.26
CA ARG A 629 6.70 12.67 -14.27
C ARG A 629 5.40 12.06 -13.73
N GLY A 630 5.53 11.21 -12.71
CA GLY A 630 4.42 10.44 -12.14
C GLY A 630 3.93 9.25 -12.98
N LEU A 631 4.45 9.03 -14.19
CA LEU A 631 4.09 7.91 -15.05
C LEU A 631 5.01 6.71 -14.80
N LEU A 632 4.44 5.50 -14.89
CA LEU A 632 5.21 4.28 -15.11
C LEU A 632 5.64 4.24 -16.58
N VAL A 633 6.94 4.10 -16.81
CA VAL A 633 7.54 3.92 -18.13
C VAL A 633 8.11 2.52 -18.25
N MET A 634 7.88 1.85 -19.37
CA MET A 634 8.42 0.52 -19.66
C MET A 634 9.09 0.47 -21.03
N SER A 635 10.31 -0.08 -21.09
CA SER A 635 10.97 -0.46 -22.33
C SER A 635 10.63 -1.92 -22.69
N GLY A 636 10.78 -2.30 -23.96
CA GLY A 636 10.32 -3.59 -24.47
C GLY A 636 9.19 -3.50 -25.51
N VAL A 637 9.01 -2.33 -26.12
CA VAL A 637 8.00 -2.09 -27.16
C VAL A 637 8.36 -2.83 -28.46
N ARG A 638 7.38 -3.31 -29.22
CA ARG A 638 7.65 -3.94 -30.53
C ARG A 638 8.19 -2.89 -31.51
N PRO A 639 9.21 -3.17 -32.37
CA PRO A 639 9.83 -2.19 -33.28
C PRO A 639 8.92 -1.57 -34.35
N ARG A 640 7.64 -1.95 -34.39
CA ARG A 640 6.60 -1.46 -35.31
C ARG A 640 5.26 -1.24 -34.60
N ALA A 641 5.27 -1.11 -33.27
CA ALA A 641 4.08 -0.71 -32.55
C ALA A 641 3.66 0.69 -33.00
N GLU A 642 2.38 0.87 -33.27
CA GLU A 642 1.82 2.20 -33.55
C GLU A 642 1.65 2.97 -32.24
N ALA A 643 1.73 4.30 -32.32
CA ALA A 643 1.40 5.14 -31.19
C ALA A 643 -0.11 5.04 -30.91
N ASP A 644 -0.47 4.64 -29.69
CA ASP A 644 -1.83 4.30 -29.28
C ASP A 644 -2.28 5.04 -28.01
N GLY A 645 -1.53 6.08 -27.62
CA GLY A 645 -1.71 6.80 -26.35
C GLY A 645 -0.94 6.20 -25.17
N HIS A 646 -0.42 4.98 -25.32
CA HIS A 646 0.50 4.38 -24.36
C HIS A 646 1.90 4.17 -24.96
N VAL A 647 2.00 3.87 -26.25
CA VAL A 647 3.27 3.75 -26.96
C VAL A 647 3.69 5.09 -27.57
N PHE A 648 4.93 5.49 -27.30
CA PHE A 648 5.56 6.66 -27.90
C PHE A 648 6.91 6.28 -28.53
N GLY A 649 7.19 6.82 -29.72
CA GLY A 649 8.31 6.40 -30.57
C GLY A 649 8.00 5.13 -31.38
N GLN A 650 8.64 4.96 -32.54
CA GLN A 650 8.41 3.81 -33.43
C GLN A 650 9.54 2.78 -33.39
N LYS A 651 10.80 3.24 -33.44
CA LYS A 651 11.98 2.38 -33.42
C LYS A 651 13.22 3.19 -33.04
N PRO A 652 13.60 3.24 -31.75
CA PRO A 652 13.01 2.55 -30.60
C PRO A 652 11.77 3.28 -30.04
N GLY A 653 10.96 2.59 -29.22
CA GLY A 653 9.79 3.15 -28.54
C GLY A 653 9.69 2.73 -27.07
N LEU A 654 8.85 3.44 -26.32
CA LEU A 654 8.58 3.23 -24.89
C LEU A 654 7.07 3.20 -24.61
N TRP A 655 6.67 2.46 -23.59
CA TRP A 655 5.29 2.40 -23.11
C TRP A 655 5.12 3.27 -21.86
N PHE A 656 3.98 3.94 -21.72
CA PHE A 656 3.64 4.84 -20.62
C PHE A 656 2.25 4.54 -20.06
N GLY A 657 2.11 4.66 -18.75
CA GLY A 657 0.83 4.57 -18.06
C GLY A 657 0.94 4.96 -16.59
N VAL A 658 -0.07 4.63 -15.81
CA VAL A 658 -0.03 4.78 -14.35
C VAL A 658 0.41 3.45 -13.73
N VAL A 659 1.06 3.43 -12.56
CA VAL A 659 1.48 2.16 -11.93
C VAL A 659 0.29 1.23 -11.65
N ASP A 660 -0.88 1.78 -11.34
CA ASP A 660 -2.14 1.04 -11.17
C ASP A 660 -2.59 0.29 -12.44
N ASP A 661 -2.12 0.67 -13.63
CA ASP A 661 -2.40 -0.08 -14.86
C ASP A 661 -1.84 -1.51 -14.80
N LEU A 662 -0.85 -1.79 -13.94
CA LEU A 662 -0.31 -3.13 -13.75
C LEU A 662 -1.39 -4.15 -13.35
N TRP A 663 -2.46 -3.73 -12.67
CA TRP A 663 -3.60 -4.61 -12.37
C TRP A 663 -4.30 -5.17 -13.61
N LYS A 664 -4.15 -4.48 -14.75
CA LYS A 664 -4.74 -4.83 -16.06
C LYS A 664 -3.80 -5.69 -16.93
N LEU A 665 -2.61 -6.08 -16.45
CA LEU A 665 -1.72 -7.02 -17.16
C LEU A 665 -2.17 -8.48 -17.10
N GLY A 666 -3.11 -8.78 -16.20
CA GLY A 666 -3.63 -10.12 -15.97
C GLY A 666 -3.57 -10.50 -14.49
N ARG A 667 -4.42 -11.44 -14.06
CA ARG A 667 -4.35 -11.98 -12.70
C ARG A 667 -3.04 -12.76 -12.44
N PRO A 668 -2.56 -12.82 -11.19
CA PRO A 668 -1.42 -13.64 -10.84
C PRO A 668 -1.69 -15.13 -11.09
N VAL A 669 -0.80 -15.73 -11.88
CA VAL A 669 -0.70 -17.17 -12.16
C VAL A 669 0.77 -17.55 -12.20
N GLY A 670 1.08 -18.83 -12.01
CA GLY A 670 2.46 -19.26 -11.99
C GLY A 670 2.66 -20.71 -11.60
N TYR A 671 3.90 -21.14 -11.60
CA TYR A 671 4.29 -22.49 -11.22
C TYR A 671 5.65 -22.52 -10.54
N GLY A 672 5.88 -23.57 -9.75
CA GLY A 672 7.12 -23.81 -9.05
C GLY A 672 6.81 -24.41 -7.69
N GLY A 673 7.76 -24.44 -6.77
CA GLY A 673 7.47 -24.87 -5.41
C GLY A 673 8.74 -25.04 -4.60
N PRO A 674 8.63 -25.52 -3.35
CA PRO A 674 9.79 -25.70 -2.51
C PRO A 674 10.83 -26.68 -3.09
N TRP A 675 10.37 -27.76 -3.74
CA TRP A 675 11.25 -28.84 -4.23
C TRP A 675 10.82 -29.40 -5.58
N ARG A 676 11.79 -29.82 -6.40
CA ARG A 676 11.58 -30.58 -7.65
C ARG A 676 12.71 -31.57 -7.84
N ALA A 677 12.42 -32.85 -7.58
CA ALA A 677 13.44 -33.90 -7.49
C ALA A 677 14.66 -33.49 -6.62
N THR A 678 14.41 -32.70 -5.59
CA THR A 678 15.44 -32.11 -4.72
C THR A 678 15.85 -33.14 -3.68
N GLN A 679 17.16 -33.29 -3.44
CA GLN A 679 17.64 -34.11 -2.33
C GLN A 679 17.28 -33.41 -1.01
N VAL A 680 16.48 -34.05 -0.18
CA VAL A 680 16.00 -33.52 1.10
C VAL A 680 16.42 -34.41 2.24
N GLU A 681 16.60 -33.80 3.41
CA GLU A 681 16.86 -34.51 4.67
C GLU A 681 15.55 -34.67 5.46
N ALA A 682 15.39 -35.84 6.07
CA ALA A 682 14.25 -36.16 6.91
C ALA A 682 14.13 -35.15 8.06
N GLY A 683 12.94 -34.59 8.26
CA GLY A 683 12.70 -33.66 9.35
C GLY A 683 13.20 -32.23 9.11
N VAL A 684 13.77 -31.92 7.95
CA VAL A 684 14.18 -30.54 7.61
C VAL A 684 13.09 -29.84 6.80
N TRP A 685 12.75 -28.61 7.20
CA TRP A 685 11.80 -27.77 6.47
C TRP A 685 12.40 -27.22 5.19
N SER A 686 11.60 -27.13 4.15
CA SER A 686 11.92 -26.35 2.96
C SER A 686 12.02 -24.85 3.26
N ASP A 687 12.70 -24.09 2.39
CA ASP A 687 12.50 -22.64 2.33
C ASP A 687 10.98 -22.34 2.13
N PRO A 688 10.44 -21.25 2.70
CA PRO A 688 9.08 -20.80 2.45
C PRO A 688 8.80 -20.55 0.96
N TYR A 689 7.64 -20.98 0.47
CA TYR A 689 7.16 -20.71 -0.89
C TYR A 689 5.90 -19.85 -0.86
N LEU A 690 5.86 -18.79 -1.66
CA LEU A 690 4.79 -17.79 -1.65
C LEU A 690 3.45 -18.40 -2.03
N MET A 691 2.42 -18.22 -1.19
CA MET A 691 1.02 -18.58 -1.49
C MET A 691 0.13 -17.38 -1.74
N ARG A 692 0.45 -16.23 -1.15
CA ARG A 692 -0.41 -15.05 -1.15
C ARG A 692 -0.69 -14.52 -2.56
N GLY A 693 -1.92 -14.04 -2.78
CA GLY A 693 -2.31 -13.28 -3.97
C GLY A 693 -2.59 -14.12 -5.22
N PHE A 694 -2.44 -15.45 -5.12
CA PHE A 694 -2.89 -16.39 -6.14
C PHE A 694 -4.29 -16.90 -5.78
N ASP A 695 -5.13 -17.14 -6.78
CA ASP A 695 -6.51 -17.60 -6.56
C ASP A 695 -6.55 -19.12 -6.32
N GLU A 696 -6.56 -19.89 -7.41
CA GLU A 696 -6.54 -21.36 -7.41
C GLU A 696 -5.12 -21.89 -7.14
N LYS A 697 -5.00 -22.90 -6.29
CA LYS A 697 -3.73 -23.51 -5.90
C LYS A 697 -3.83 -25.03 -5.92
N VAL A 698 -2.86 -25.69 -6.55
CA VAL A 698 -2.71 -27.16 -6.52
C VAL A 698 -1.31 -27.49 -6.10
N LEU A 699 -1.18 -28.37 -5.11
CA LEU A 699 0.08 -28.96 -4.69
C LEU A 699 0.20 -30.37 -5.26
N GLU A 700 1.35 -30.68 -5.85
CA GLU A 700 1.76 -32.02 -6.27
C GLU A 700 2.95 -32.49 -5.43
N LEU A 701 2.86 -33.71 -4.90
CA LEU A 701 3.89 -34.35 -4.07
C LEU A 701 4.32 -35.70 -4.65
N SER A 702 5.62 -35.94 -4.73
CA SER A 702 6.19 -37.24 -5.12
C SER A 702 7.61 -37.45 -4.59
N HIS A 703 8.11 -38.69 -4.64
CA HIS A 703 9.45 -39.06 -4.17
C HIS A 703 10.05 -40.25 -4.92
N ASP A 704 11.36 -40.51 -4.71
CA ASP A 704 12.10 -41.63 -5.32
C ASP A 704 12.25 -42.89 -4.43
N ARG A 705 11.74 -42.85 -3.19
CA ARG A 705 11.84 -43.96 -2.24
C ARG A 705 11.04 -45.21 -2.63
N PRO A 706 11.54 -46.41 -2.31
CA PRO A 706 10.81 -47.67 -2.47
C PRO A 706 9.80 -47.94 -1.35
N THR A 707 9.72 -47.05 -0.35
CA THR A 707 8.77 -47.05 0.77
C THR A 707 7.96 -45.76 0.77
N ALA A 708 6.80 -45.76 1.42
CA ALA A 708 5.96 -44.57 1.53
C ALA A 708 6.67 -43.47 2.33
N VAL A 709 6.55 -42.22 1.88
CA VAL A 709 7.10 -41.04 2.57
C VAL A 709 5.96 -40.15 3.03
N ARG A 710 6.04 -39.67 4.27
CA ARG A 710 5.10 -38.69 4.80
C ARG A 710 5.61 -37.27 4.55
N PHE A 711 4.75 -36.44 4.00
CA PHE A 711 4.97 -35.02 3.80
C PHE A 711 4.13 -34.23 4.80
N ARG A 712 4.78 -33.51 5.71
CA ARG A 712 4.12 -32.56 6.61
C ARG A 712 4.11 -31.18 5.96
N ILE A 713 2.94 -30.54 5.94
CA ILE A 713 2.74 -29.22 5.37
C ILE A 713 2.37 -28.25 6.49
N GLU A 714 3.06 -27.11 6.50
CA GLU A 714 2.73 -25.97 7.36
C GLU A 714 2.51 -24.71 6.52
N LEU A 715 1.66 -23.84 7.06
CA LEU A 715 1.25 -22.59 6.45
C LEU A 715 1.53 -21.43 7.41
N ASP A 716 2.04 -20.32 6.89
CA ASP A 716 2.03 -19.04 7.60
C ASP A 716 0.72 -18.32 7.28
N VAL A 717 -0.17 -18.26 8.27
CA VAL A 717 -1.51 -17.64 8.14
C VAL A 717 -1.59 -16.26 8.79
N SER A 718 -0.51 -15.77 9.39
CA SER A 718 -0.45 -14.49 10.07
C SER A 718 0.48 -13.47 9.42
N ASP A 719 1.34 -13.91 8.50
CA ASP A 719 2.34 -13.10 7.81
C ASP A 719 3.42 -12.52 8.74
N VAL A 720 3.54 -13.10 9.93
CA VAL A 720 4.60 -12.83 10.92
C VAL A 720 5.34 -14.10 11.33
N GLY A 721 5.18 -15.20 10.57
CA GLY A 721 5.88 -16.45 10.81
C GLY A 721 5.19 -17.40 11.79
N ASP A 722 3.87 -17.28 11.98
CA ASP A 722 3.10 -18.22 12.80
C ASP A 722 2.68 -19.43 11.97
N TRP A 723 3.55 -20.43 11.97
CA TRP A 723 3.35 -21.65 11.20
C TRP A 723 2.34 -22.59 11.88
N VAL A 724 1.24 -22.87 11.19
CA VAL A 724 0.22 -23.83 11.61
C VAL A 724 0.33 -25.12 10.81
N HIS A 725 0.10 -26.26 11.48
CA HIS A 725 -0.01 -27.54 10.79
C HIS A 725 -1.29 -27.57 9.96
N TYR A 726 -1.12 -27.73 8.65
CA TYR A 726 -2.25 -27.84 7.72
C TYR A 726 -2.69 -29.29 7.56
N VAL A 727 -1.76 -30.15 7.12
CA VAL A 727 -2.04 -31.56 6.84
C VAL A 727 -0.74 -32.36 6.75
N THR A 728 -0.84 -33.67 6.94
CA THR A 728 0.23 -34.62 6.61
C THR A 728 -0.30 -35.63 5.59
N PHE A 729 0.35 -35.72 4.44
CA PHE A 729 0.04 -36.70 3.41
C PHE A 729 1.04 -37.86 3.47
N GLU A 730 0.56 -39.08 3.24
CA GLU A 730 1.40 -40.24 2.97
C GLU A 730 1.36 -40.52 1.46
N VAL A 731 2.52 -40.55 0.83
CA VAL A 731 2.66 -40.79 -0.61
C VAL A 731 3.37 -42.13 -0.80
N GLY A 732 2.82 -43.02 -1.63
CA GLY A 732 3.39 -44.34 -1.89
C GLY A 732 4.53 -44.32 -2.93
N PRO A 733 5.34 -45.39 -3.00
CA PRO A 733 6.40 -45.53 -4.00
C PRO A 733 5.89 -45.39 -5.44
N GLY A 734 6.47 -44.47 -6.20
CA GLY A 734 6.09 -44.21 -7.60
C GLY A 734 4.75 -43.49 -7.78
N GLU A 735 4.09 -43.08 -6.70
CA GLU A 735 2.86 -42.30 -6.74
C GLU A 735 3.14 -40.80 -6.85
N SER A 736 2.19 -40.07 -7.42
CA SER A 736 2.12 -38.61 -7.34
C SER A 736 0.78 -38.22 -6.73
N LEU A 737 0.82 -37.54 -5.58
CA LEU A 737 -0.36 -37.05 -4.89
C LEU A 737 -0.66 -35.62 -5.32
N VAL A 738 -1.92 -35.35 -5.64
CA VAL A 738 -2.41 -34.03 -6.05
C VAL A 738 -3.43 -33.53 -5.04
N HIS A 739 -3.12 -32.41 -4.38
CA HIS A 739 -4.00 -31.73 -3.43
C HIS A 739 -4.47 -30.39 -3.99
N ARG A 740 -5.78 -30.15 -3.99
CA ARG A 740 -6.37 -28.88 -4.43
C ARG A 740 -6.81 -28.10 -3.19
N PHE A 741 -6.28 -26.89 -3.02
CA PHE A 741 -6.75 -26.02 -1.96
C PHE A 741 -8.16 -25.50 -2.28
N PRO A 742 -9.00 -25.25 -1.26
CA PRO A 742 -10.31 -24.67 -1.47
C PRO A 742 -10.24 -23.33 -2.21
N ILE A 743 -11.26 -23.03 -3.01
CA ILE A 743 -11.37 -21.72 -3.68
C ILE A 743 -11.41 -20.62 -2.62
N GLY A 744 -10.63 -19.55 -2.83
CA GLY A 744 -10.50 -18.44 -1.88
C GLY A 744 -9.55 -18.72 -0.71
N PHE A 745 -9.03 -19.95 -0.55
CA PHE A 745 -8.03 -20.26 0.47
C PHE A 745 -6.79 -19.39 0.29
N MET A 746 -6.37 -18.69 1.33
CA MET A 746 -5.23 -17.78 1.32
C MET A 746 -4.33 -18.04 2.53
N ALA A 747 -3.04 -17.88 2.34
CA ALA A 747 -2.02 -17.89 3.38
C ALA A 747 -0.82 -17.09 2.83
N GLY A 748 0.06 -16.60 3.70
CA GLY A 748 1.29 -15.94 3.29
C GLY A 748 2.22 -16.91 2.54
N TRP A 749 2.59 -17.99 3.24
CA TRP A 749 3.64 -18.90 2.82
C TRP A 749 3.28 -20.37 3.11
N ILE A 750 3.85 -21.29 2.33
CA ILE A 750 3.84 -22.73 2.58
C ILE A 750 5.26 -23.25 2.78
N ARG A 751 5.42 -24.22 3.68
CA ARG A 751 6.64 -25.03 3.80
C ARG A 751 6.32 -26.51 3.94
N VAL A 752 7.26 -27.34 3.52
CA VAL A 752 7.10 -28.80 3.49
C VAL A 752 8.28 -29.47 4.18
N GLN A 753 8.01 -30.58 4.87
CA GLN A 753 9.00 -31.45 5.49
C GLN A 753 8.72 -32.90 5.07
N ALA A 754 9.75 -33.64 4.67
CA ALA A 754 9.65 -35.07 4.37
C ALA A 754 10.08 -35.93 5.58
N SER A 755 9.50 -37.11 5.73
CA SER A 755 9.85 -38.03 6.83
C SER A 755 11.08 -38.91 6.57
N GLU A 756 11.59 -38.95 5.33
CA GLU A 756 12.76 -39.71 4.92
C GLU A 756 13.72 -38.87 4.06
N ASN A 757 15.01 -39.20 4.10
CA ASN A 757 15.98 -38.68 3.15
C ASN A 757 15.64 -39.22 1.75
N CYS A 758 15.35 -38.35 0.79
CA CYS A 758 14.90 -38.74 -0.55
C CYS A 758 15.11 -37.64 -1.59
N ALA A 759 14.97 -37.98 -2.87
CA ALA A 759 14.66 -37.00 -3.90
C ALA A 759 13.16 -36.71 -3.85
N ALA A 760 12.76 -35.53 -3.38
CA ALA A 760 11.37 -35.15 -3.21
C ALA A 760 10.95 -34.06 -4.21
N THR A 761 9.66 -34.07 -4.55
CA THR A 761 8.99 -33.01 -5.31
C THR A 761 7.84 -32.48 -4.48
N ALA A 762 7.77 -31.15 -4.36
CA ALA A 762 6.66 -30.39 -3.84
C ALA A 762 6.46 -29.18 -4.75
N GLN A 763 5.52 -29.28 -5.69
CA GLN A 763 5.28 -28.27 -6.71
C GLN A 763 3.85 -27.74 -6.64
N LEU A 764 3.73 -26.43 -6.66
CA LEU A 764 2.48 -25.70 -6.74
C LEU A 764 2.23 -25.17 -8.15
N ARG A 765 0.95 -25.18 -8.52
CA ARG A 765 0.43 -24.51 -9.71
C ARG A 765 -0.63 -23.50 -9.30
N TYR A 766 -0.49 -22.28 -9.82
CA TYR A 766 -1.38 -21.16 -9.59
C TYR A 766 -2.08 -20.74 -10.88
N GLY A 767 -3.40 -20.54 -10.83
CA GLY A 767 -4.21 -20.14 -11.97
C GLY A 767 -5.19 -21.22 -12.43
N PRO A 768 -5.93 -20.98 -13.54
CA PRO A 768 -7.05 -21.82 -13.98
C PRO A 768 -6.56 -23.23 -14.26
N LEU A 769 -7.13 -24.17 -13.52
CA LEU A 769 -6.74 -25.56 -13.61
C LEU A 769 -7.59 -26.23 -14.69
N GLU A 770 -6.97 -26.98 -15.60
CA GLU A 770 -7.73 -27.97 -16.35
C GLU A 770 -8.44 -28.91 -15.36
N PRO A 771 -9.67 -29.36 -15.66
CA PRO A 771 -10.32 -30.38 -14.87
C PRO A 771 -9.45 -31.63 -14.88
N VAL A 772 -8.74 -31.87 -13.78
CA VAL A 772 -8.09 -33.15 -13.54
C VAL A 772 -9.22 -34.10 -13.18
N VAL A 773 -9.43 -35.11 -14.02
CA VAL A 773 -10.32 -36.22 -13.73
C VAL A 773 -9.84 -36.84 -12.40
N SER A 774 -10.60 -36.59 -11.34
CA SER A 774 -10.38 -37.19 -10.03
C SER A 774 -10.47 -38.72 -10.18
N MET A 775 -9.38 -39.42 -9.88
CA MET A 775 -9.41 -40.86 -9.59
C MET A 775 -9.64 -41.12 -8.08
N LEU A 776 -10.36 -40.21 -7.40
CA LEU A 776 -10.66 -40.29 -5.96
C LEU A 776 -12.17 -40.21 -5.66
N GLU A 777 -13.02 -40.62 -6.61
CA GLU A 777 -14.39 -41.12 -6.30
C GLU A 777 -14.46 -42.66 -6.27
N ALA A 778 -13.32 -43.34 -6.14
CA ALA A 778 -13.28 -44.79 -6.00
C ALA A 778 -12.27 -45.23 -4.94
N ARG A 779 -12.56 -44.96 -3.66
CA ARG A 779 -12.35 -45.88 -2.53
C ARG A 779 -12.92 -45.32 -1.23
#